data_AF-P80108-F1
#
_entry.id   AF-P80108-F1
#
_cell.length_a   1.000
_cell.length_b   1.000
_cell.length_c   1.000
_cell.angle_alpha   90.00
_cell.angle_beta   90.00
_cell.angle_gamma   90.00
#
_symmetry.space_group_name_H-M   'P 1'
#
loop_
_entity.id
_entity.type
_entity.pdbx_description
1 polymer ?
#
loop_
_entity_poly.entity_id
_entity_poly.type
_entity_poly.pdbx_seq_one_letter_code
_entity_poly.pdbx_strand_id
1 'polypeptide(L)'
;MSAFRLWPGLLIMLGSLCHRGSPCGLSTHVEIGHRALEFLQLHNGRVNYRELLLEHQDAYQAGIVFPDCFYPSICKGGKFHDVSESTHWTPFLNASVHYIRENYPLPWEKDTEKLVAFLFGITSHMAADVSWHSLGLEQGFLRTMGAIDFHGSYSEAHSAGDFGGDVLSQFEFNFNYLARRWYVPVKDLLGIYEKLYGRKVITENVIVDCSHIQFLEMYGEMLAVSKLYPTYSTKSPFLVEQFQEYFLGGLDDMAFWSTNIYHLTSFMLENGTSDCNLPENPLFIACGGQQNHTQGSKMQKNDFHRNLTTSLTESVDRNINYTERGVFFSVNSWTPDSMSFIYKALERNIRTMFIGGSQLSQKHVSSPLASYFLSFPYARLGWAMTSADLNQDGHGDLVVGAPGYSRPGHIHIGRVYLIYGNDLGLPPVDLDLDKEAHRILEGFQPSGRFGSALAVLDFNVDGVPDLAVGAPSVGSEQLTYKGAVYVYFGSKQGGMSSSPNITISCQDIYCNLGWTLLAADVNGDSEPDLVIGSPFAPGGGKQKGIVAAFYSGPSLSDKEKLNVEAANWTVRGEEDFSWFGYSLHGVTVDNRTLLLVGSPTWKNASRLGHLLHIRDEKKSLGRVYGYFPPNGQSWFTISGDKAMGKLGTSLSSGHVLMNGTLKQVLLVGAPTYDDVSKVAFLTVTLHQGGATRMYALTSDAQPLLLSTFSGDRRFSRFGGVLHLSDLDDDGLDEIIMAAPLRIADVTSGLIGGEDGRVYVYNGKETTLGDMTGKCKSWITPCPEEKAQYVLISPEASSRFGSSLITVRSKAKNQVVIAAGRSSLGARLSGALHVYSLGSD
;
A
#
# COMPACT_ATOMS: atom_id res chain seq x y z
N MET A 1 -11.36 0.19 40.77
CA MET A 1 -11.48 -1.16 40.15
C MET A 1 -12.80 -1.39 39.38
N SER A 2 -13.57 -0.36 38.99
CA SER A 2 -14.85 -0.55 38.27
C SER A 2 -14.76 -0.46 36.74
N ALA A 3 -13.65 0.01 36.15
CA ALA A 3 -13.54 0.17 34.69
C ALA A 3 -13.20 -1.13 33.91
N PHE A 4 -12.73 -2.18 34.58
CA PHE A 4 -12.23 -3.38 33.89
C PHE A 4 -13.28 -4.47 33.60
N ARG A 5 -14.51 -4.39 34.15
CA ARG A 5 -15.52 -5.45 33.98
C ARG A 5 -16.48 -5.26 32.80
N LEU A 6 -16.59 -4.07 32.22
CA LEU A 6 -17.50 -3.81 31.09
C LEU A 6 -16.85 -4.00 29.72
N TRP A 7 -15.52 -4.04 29.64
CA TRP A 7 -14.79 -4.05 28.38
C TRP A 7 -14.93 -5.34 27.55
N PRO A 8 -14.87 -6.55 28.15
CA PRO A 8 -15.03 -7.79 27.38
C PRO A 8 -16.44 -7.94 26.81
N GLY A 9 -17.46 -7.53 27.57
CA GLY A 9 -18.85 -7.55 27.14
C GLY A 9 -19.10 -6.60 25.97
N LEU A 10 -18.52 -5.40 26.00
CA LEU A 10 -18.58 -4.45 24.89
C LEU A 10 -17.86 -4.98 23.65
N LEU A 11 -16.69 -5.62 23.80
CA LEU A 11 -15.93 -6.20 22.69
C LEU A 11 -16.65 -7.41 22.05
N ILE A 12 -17.29 -8.26 22.85
CA ILE A 12 -18.11 -9.37 22.33
C ILE A 12 -19.37 -8.82 21.65
N MET A 13 -20.01 -7.80 22.22
CA MET A 13 -21.14 -7.14 21.58
C MET A 13 -20.74 -6.49 20.26
N LEU A 14 -19.66 -5.72 20.21
CA LEU A 14 -19.13 -5.14 18.96
C LEU A 14 -18.75 -6.23 17.95
N GLY A 15 -18.03 -7.27 18.36
CA GLY A 15 -17.64 -8.38 17.47
C GLY A 15 -18.83 -9.19 16.93
N SER A 16 -19.92 -9.29 17.68
CA SER A 16 -21.15 -10.00 17.25
C SER A 16 -22.16 -9.11 16.53
N LEU A 17 -22.17 -7.80 16.79
CA LEU A 17 -22.99 -6.79 16.12
C LEU A 17 -22.38 -6.38 14.77
N CYS A 18 -21.05 -6.20 14.68
CA CYS A 18 -20.39 -5.73 13.46
C CYS A 18 -20.39 -6.74 12.30
N HIS A 19 -20.64 -8.03 12.56
CA HIS A 19 -20.75 -9.01 11.47
C HIS A 19 -22.07 -8.93 10.69
N ARG A 20 -23.04 -8.12 11.14
CA ARG A 20 -24.40 -8.16 10.60
C ARG A 20 -25.01 -6.76 10.54
N GLY A 21 -24.63 -6.00 9.50
CA GLY A 21 -25.34 -4.80 9.10
C GLY A 21 -24.76 -3.46 9.56
N SER A 22 -23.44 -3.36 9.80
CA SER A 22 -22.76 -2.06 9.86
C SER A 22 -22.73 -1.46 8.45
N PRO A 23 -22.91 -0.15 8.26
CA PRO A 23 -22.35 0.49 7.08
C PRO A 23 -20.84 0.21 7.12
N CYS A 24 -20.31 -0.31 6.02
CA CYS A 24 -18.91 -0.67 5.92
C CYS A 24 -18.21 0.41 5.10
N GLY A 25 -16.91 0.60 5.31
CA GLY A 25 -16.11 1.60 4.62
C GLY A 25 -16.18 3.01 5.20
N LEU A 26 -16.77 3.25 6.38
CA LEU A 26 -16.97 4.60 6.92
C LEU A 26 -15.66 5.40 6.98
N SER A 27 -14.71 4.92 7.78
CA SER A 27 -13.42 5.58 7.94
C SER A 27 -12.53 5.48 6.71
N THR A 28 -12.70 4.40 5.94
CA THR A 28 -11.99 4.16 4.67
C THR A 28 -12.35 5.23 3.64
N HIS A 29 -13.65 5.47 3.40
CA HIS A 29 -14.13 6.51 2.49
C HIS A 29 -13.71 7.92 2.94
N VAL A 30 -13.74 8.19 4.25
CA VAL A 30 -13.27 9.47 4.79
C VAL A 30 -11.79 9.69 4.52
N GLU A 31 -10.95 8.68 4.68
CA GLU A 31 -9.52 8.77 4.34
C GLU A 31 -9.30 8.98 2.84
N ILE A 32 -10.06 8.29 1.98
CA ILE A 32 -10.00 8.48 0.51
C ILE A 32 -10.32 9.92 0.12
N GLY A 33 -11.45 10.45 0.61
CA GLY A 33 -11.86 11.83 0.34
C GLY A 33 -10.90 12.85 0.93
N HIS A 34 -10.28 12.56 2.09
CA HIS A 34 -9.26 13.42 2.66
C HIS A 34 -7.99 13.47 1.79
N ARG A 35 -7.48 12.32 1.33
CA ARG A 35 -6.34 12.24 0.40
C ARG A 35 -6.61 12.99 -0.91
N ALA A 36 -7.80 12.80 -1.48
CA ALA A 36 -8.20 13.48 -2.71
C ALA A 36 -8.21 15.01 -2.54
N LEU A 37 -8.68 15.50 -1.39
CA LEU A 37 -8.73 16.94 -1.11
C LEU A 37 -7.34 17.56 -0.92
N GLU A 38 -6.34 16.81 -0.41
CA GLU A 38 -5.01 17.34 -0.10
C GLU A 38 -4.36 18.05 -1.30
N PHE A 39 -4.48 17.48 -2.50
CA PHE A 39 -3.84 17.98 -3.72
C PHE A 39 -4.84 18.45 -4.80
N LEU A 40 -6.13 18.52 -4.47
CA LEU A 40 -7.18 19.01 -5.36
C LEU A 40 -6.89 20.44 -5.83
N GLN A 41 -6.89 20.67 -7.15
CA GLN A 41 -6.79 21.99 -7.75
C GLN A 41 -7.93 22.23 -8.73
N LEU A 42 -8.86 23.10 -8.36
CA LEU A 42 -10.00 23.53 -9.18
C LEU A 42 -9.99 25.05 -9.29
N HIS A 43 -9.24 25.60 -10.25
CA HIS A 43 -9.15 27.06 -10.48
C HIS A 43 -9.96 27.55 -11.69
N ASN A 44 -10.40 26.65 -12.55
CA ASN A 44 -11.23 27.00 -13.69
C ASN A 44 -12.68 27.02 -13.23
N GLY A 45 -13.25 28.22 -13.04
CA GLY A 45 -14.66 28.35 -12.72
C GLY A 45 -15.03 29.63 -11.98
N ARG A 46 -16.30 29.74 -11.62
CA ARG A 46 -16.83 30.86 -10.81
C ARG A 46 -16.69 30.63 -9.32
N VAL A 47 -16.39 29.40 -8.90
CA VAL A 47 -16.32 28.98 -7.49
C VAL A 47 -14.96 28.36 -7.19
N ASN A 48 -14.34 28.75 -6.08
CA ASN A 48 -13.17 28.07 -5.53
C ASN A 48 -13.61 26.82 -4.75
N TYR A 49 -13.83 25.72 -5.46
CA TYR A 49 -14.33 24.48 -4.84
C TYR A 49 -13.42 23.93 -3.75
N ARG A 50 -12.09 24.07 -3.86
CA ARG A 50 -11.18 23.61 -2.81
C ARG A 50 -11.43 24.34 -1.49
N GLU A 51 -11.55 25.66 -1.53
CA GLU A 51 -11.85 26.48 -0.36
C GLU A 51 -13.22 26.15 0.22
N LEU A 52 -14.23 26.00 -0.64
CA LEU A 52 -15.58 25.57 -0.25
C LEU A 52 -15.57 24.22 0.50
N LEU A 53 -14.85 23.21 -0.01
CA LEU A 53 -14.76 21.90 0.64
C LEU A 53 -14.00 21.95 1.97
N LEU A 54 -12.93 22.75 2.06
CA LEU A 54 -12.18 22.94 3.29
C LEU A 54 -12.99 23.69 4.36
N GLU A 55 -13.83 24.64 3.95
CA GLU A 55 -14.71 25.38 4.87
C GLU A 55 -15.85 24.48 5.41
N HIS A 56 -16.45 23.65 4.55
CA HIS A 56 -17.62 22.83 4.87
C HIS A 56 -17.29 21.35 5.08
N GLN A 57 -16.24 21.06 5.86
CA GLN A 57 -15.86 19.68 6.23
C GLN A 57 -16.98 18.92 6.96
N ASP A 58 -17.86 19.62 7.67
CA ASP A 58 -19.04 19.06 8.33
C ASP A 58 -20.03 18.44 7.33
N ALA A 59 -20.26 19.08 6.19
CA ALA A 59 -21.14 18.58 5.14
C ALA A 59 -20.40 17.61 4.21
N TYR A 60 -19.15 17.92 3.83
CA TYR A 60 -18.34 17.07 2.97
C TYR A 60 -18.15 15.67 3.55
N GLN A 61 -17.70 15.55 4.81
CA GLN A 61 -17.48 14.24 5.44
C GLN A 61 -18.79 13.47 5.67
N ALA A 62 -19.88 14.17 5.96
CA ALA A 62 -21.21 13.55 6.05
C ALA A 62 -21.65 12.99 4.68
N GLY A 63 -21.39 13.73 3.60
CA GLY A 63 -21.67 13.31 2.24
C GLY A 63 -20.85 12.10 1.80
N ILE A 64 -19.60 11.98 2.24
CA ILE A 64 -18.71 10.85 1.94
C ILE A 64 -19.32 9.51 2.37
N VAL A 65 -19.95 9.45 3.54
CA VAL A 65 -20.50 8.19 4.06
C VAL A 65 -21.97 8.01 3.69
N PHE A 66 -22.65 9.08 3.29
CA PHE A 66 -24.10 9.09 3.07
C PHE A 66 -24.65 8.00 2.12
N PRO A 67 -23.96 7.59 1.04
CA PRO A 67 -24.50 6.56 0.13
C PRO A 67 -24.88 5.25 0.82
N ASP A 68 -24.17 4.87 1.89
CA ASP A 68 -24.43 3.65 2.67
C ASP A 68 -25.50 3.78 3.76
N CYS A 69 -26.00 4.99 3.99
CA CYS A 69 -26.83 5.34 5.14
C CYS A 69 -28.07 4.44 5.33
N PHE A 70 -28.63 3.90 4.23
CA PHE A 70 -29.88 3.16 4.22
C PHE A 70 -29.74 1.63 4.05
N TYR A 71 -28.53 1.11 3.92
CA TYR A 71 -28.26 -0.34 3.91
C TYR A 71 -28.46 -1.03 5.26
N PRO A 72 -27.97 -0.48 6.39
CA PRO A 72 -28.00 -1.14 7.69
C PRO A 72 -29.41 -1.54 8.12
N SER A 73 -29.58 -2.76 8.64
CA SER A 73 -30.89 -3.20 9.17
C SER A 73 -31.34 -2.38 10.39
N ILE A 74 -30.39 -1.79 11.12
CA ILE A 74 -30.67 -0.84 12.21
C ILE A 74 -31.35 0.44 11.70
N CYS A 75 -31.07 0.85 10.47
CA CYS A 75 -31.78 1.93 9.78
C CYS A 75 -33.11 1.39 9.22
N LYS A 76 -34.19 1.57 9.98
CA LYS A 76 -35.58 1.29 9.53
C LYS A 76 -35.77 -0.12 8.96
N GLY A 77 -35.01 -1.11 9.43
CA GLY A 77 -35.09 -2.50 8.96
C GLY A 77 -34.47 -2.75 7.58
N GLY A 78 -33.62 -1.84 7.06
CA GLY A 78 -33.06 -1.95 5.70
C GLY A 78 -34.07 -1.68 4.58
N LYS A 79 -35.25 -1.13 4.91
CA LYS A 79 -36.36 -0.90 3.95
C LYS A 79 -35.99 0.02 2.78
N PHE A 80 -34.97 0.86 2.95
CA PHE A 80 -34.55 1.87 1.98
C PHE A 80 -33.25 1.48 1.27
N HIS A 81 -32.90 0.19 1.26
CA HIS A 81 -31.73 -0.36 0.55
C HIS A 81 -31.61 0.17 -0.89
N ASP A 82 -32.69 0.10 -1.69
CA ASP A 82 -32.68 0.55 -3.09
C ASP A 82 -32.42 2.07 -3.24
N VAL A 83 -32.82 2.85 -2.22
CA VAL A 83 -32.56 4.30 -2.18
C VAL A 83 -31.09 4.56 -1.87
N SER A 84 -30.47 3.79 -0.96
CA SER A 84 -29.02 3.77 -0.75
C SER A 84 -28.30 3.43 -2.04
N GLU A 85 -28.63 2.29 -2.63
CA GLU A 85 -28.05 1.79 -3.89
C GLU A 85 -28.11 2.84 -5.00
N SER A 86 -29.24 3.53 -5.16
CA SER A 86 -29.38 4.59 -6.16
C SER A 86 -28.39 5.76 -5.97
N THR A 87 -27.96 6.00 -4.74
CA THR A 87 -27.05 7.10 -4.35
C THR A 87 -25.61 6.84 -4.79
N HIS A 88 -25.25 5.60 -5.19
CA HIS A 88 -23.90 5.24 -5.64
C HIS A 88 -23.66 5.49 -7.14
N TRP A 89 -24.72 5.85 -7.89
CA TRP A 89 -24.67 5.84 -9.35
C TRP A 89 -24.86 7.23 -9.97
N THR A 90 -24.34 7.39 -11.18
CA THR A 90 -24.40 8.64 -11.96
C THR A 90 -25.80 9.26 -12.08
N PRO A 91 -26.92 8.50 -12.17
CA PRO A 91 -28.26 9.10 -12.17
C PRO A 91 -28.55 10.00 -10.95
N PHE A 92 -28.08 9.64 -9.76
CA PHE A 92 -28.23 10.48 -8.56
C PHE A 92 -27.40 11.76 -8.65
N LEU A 93 -26.15 11.67 -9.11
CA LEU A 93 -25.31 12.84 -9.36
C LEU A 93 -25.97 13.78 -10.39
N ASN A 94 -26.50 13.23 -11.48
CA ASN A 94 -27.20 13.99 -12.49
C ASN A 94 -28.45 14.70 -11.94
N ALA A 95 -29.27 14.00 -11.16
CA ALA A 95 -30.42 14.59 -10.47
C ALA A 95 -30.01 15.70 -9.50
N SER A 96 -28.91 15.51 -8.77
CA SER A 96 -28.35 16.48 -7.82
C SER A 96 -27.89 17.76 -8.52
N VAL A 97 -27.14 17.64 -9.62
CA VAL A 97 -26.69 18.77 -10.44
C VAL A 97 -27.88 19.58 -10.96
N HIS A 98 -28.90 18.91 -11.51
CA HIS A 98 -30.11 19.59 -11.99
C HIS A 98 -30.86 20.27 -10.86
N TYR A 99 -31.02 19.60 -9.71
CA TYR A 99 -31.67 20.17 -8.53
C TYR A 99 -30.97 21.45 -8.05
N ILE A 100 -29.65 21.40 -7.89
CA ILE A 100 -28.87 22.55 -7.42
C ILE A 100 -28.97 23.71 -8.42
N ARG A 101 -28.79 23.45 -9.72
CA ARG A 101 -28.80 24.50 -10.75
C ARG A 101 -30.17 25.16 -10.92
N GLU A 102 -31.26 24.41 -10.79
CA GLU A 102 -32.62 24.92 -10.92
C GLU A 102 -33.08 25.72 -9.70
N ASN A 103 -32.70 25.31 -8.49
CA ASN A 103 -33.17 25.92 -7.25
C ASN A 103 -32.19 26.96 -6.67
N TYR A 104 -30.90 26.82 -6.97
CA TYR A 104 -29.82 27.63 -6.38
C TYR A 104 -28.82 28.05 -7.47
N PRO A 105 -29.17 28.99 -8.36
CA PRO A 105 -28.22 29.56 -9.29
C PRO A 105 -27.08 30.28 -8.57
N LEU A 106 -25.89 30.32 -9.17
CA LEU A 106 -24.74 31.05 -8.63
C LEU A 106 -25.01 32.56 -8.52
N PRO A 107 -24.43 33.26 -7.52
CA PRO A 107 -23.55 32.76 -6.46
C PRO A 107 -24.32 32.05 -5.32
N TRP A 108 -23.69 31.09 -4.66
CA TRP A 108 -24.30 30.30 -3.60
C TRP A 108 -24.20 30.95 -2.22
N GLU A 109 -25.27 30.82 -1.44
CA GLU A 109 -25.25 31.07 0.01
C GLU A 109 -24.64 29.87 0.77
N LYS A 110 -24.29 30.07 2.05
CA LYS A 110 -23.60 29.06 2.87
C LYS A 110 -24.31 27.70 2.94
N ASP A 111 -25.64 27.67 3.02
CA ASP A 111 -26.38 26.40 3.06
C ASP A 111 -26.31 25.65 1.72
N THR A 112 -26.27 26.38 0.59
CA THR A 112 -26.07 25.77 -0.73
C THR A 112 -24.62 25.31 -0.91
N GLU A 113 -23.64 26.06 -0.42
CA GLU A 113 -22.24 25.62 -0.40
C GLU A 113 -22.09 24.29 0.36
N LYS A 114 -22.80 24.13 1.50
CA LYS A 114 -22.83 22.86 2.24
C LYS A 114 -23.46 21.73 1.44
N LEU A 115 -24.57 21.99 0.73
CA LEU A 115 -25.17 20.98 -0.17
C LEU A 115 -24.18 20.55 -1.26
N VAL A 116 -23.44 21.49 -1.83
CA VAL A 116 -22.40 21.19 -2.82
C VAL A 116 -21.26 20.40 -2.20
N ALA A 117 -20.78 20.79 -1.02
CA ALA A 117 -19.75 20.03 -0.30
C ALA A 117 -20.20 18.59 0.01
N PHE A 118 -21.44 18.42 0.44
CA PHE A 118 -22.07 17.12 0.66
C PHE A 118 -22.09 16.27 -0.61
N LEU A 119 -22.46 16.87 -1.75
CA LEU A 119 -22.46 16.18 -3.05
C LEU A 119 -21.06 15.73 -3.47
N PHE A 120 -20.03 16.56 -3.27
CA PHE A 120 -18.64 16.15 -3.54
C PHE A 120 -18.21 14.99 -2.65
N GLY A 121 -18.66 14.95 -1.39
CA GLY A 121 -18.46 13.78 -0.53
C GLY A 121 -19.06 12.52 -1.16
N ILE A 122 -20.32 12.59 -1.60
CA ILE A 122 -21.01 11.48 -2.28
C ILE A 122 -20.22 11.03 -3.52
N THR A 123 -19.72 11.95 -4.35
CA THR A 123 -19.01 11.55 -5.57
C THR A 123 -17.65 10.90 -5.29
N SER A 124 -16.98 11.26 -4.20
CA SER A 124 -15.79 10.51 -3.73
C SER A 124 -16.10 9.05 -3.47
N HIS A 125 -17.20 8.80 -2.76
CA HIS A 125 -17.68 7.47 -2.45
C HIS A 125 -18.02 6.70 -3.73
N MET A 126 -18.81 7.31 -4.62
CA MET A 126 -19.17 6.75 -5.94
C MET A 126 -17.94 6.27 -6.71
N ALA A 127 -16.87 7.06 -6.75
CA ALA A 127 -15.64 6.71 -7.46
C ALA A 127 -14.86 5.56 -6.79
N ALA A 128 -14.77 5.57 -5.45
CA ALA A 128 -14.05 4.57 -4.68
C ALA A 128 -14.66 3.16 -4.82
N ASP A 129 -15.98 3.06 -4.71
CA ASP A 129 -16.71 1.79 -4.74
C ASP A 129 -16.48 0.99 -6.01
N VAL A 130 -16.38 1.68 -7.15
CA VAL A 130 -16.25 1.01 -8.44
C VAL A 130 -14.99 0.16 -8.50
N SER A 131 -13.83 0.71 -8.11
CA SER A 131 -12.57 -0.04 -8.14
C SER A 131 -12.41 -0.97 -6.95
N TRP A 132 -12.96 -0.64 -5.78
CA TRP A 132 -12.99 -1.54 -4.62
C TRP A 132 -13.79 -2.82 -4.91
N HIS A 133 -15.05 -2.69 -5.34
CA HIS A 133 -15.97 -3.80 -5.63
C HIS A 133 -15.83 -4.39 -7.04
N SER A 134 -14.93 -3.85 -7.87
CA SER A 134 -14.75 -4.29 -9.27
C SER A 134 -16.03 -4.14 -10.13
N LEU A 135 -16.78 -3.05 -9.95
CA LEU A 135 -18.07 -2.82 -10.62
C LEU A 135 -17.86 -2.47 -12.09
N GLY A 136 -18.06 -3.45 -12.98
CA GLY A 136 -17.74 -3.29 -14.41
C GLY A 136 -16.24 -3.34 -14.73
N LEU A 137 -15.41 -3.73 -13.76
CA LEU A 137 -13.96 -3.90 -13.89
C LEU A 137 -13.58 -5.36 -13.68
N GLU A 138 -12.56 -5.83 -14.39
CA GLU A 138 -12.20 -7.25 -14.31
C GLU A 138 -11.40 -7.63 -13.05
N GLN A 139 -10.65 -6.69 -12.46
CA GLN A 139 -9.57 -6.98 -11.50
C GLN A 139 -9.42 -5.91 -10.40
N GLY A 140 -10.53 -5.35 -9.91
CA GLY A 140 -10.50 -4.46 -8.74
C GLY A 140 -10.11 -5.18 -7.44
N PHE A 141 -10.13 -4.44 -6.34
CA PHE A 141 -9.54 -4.86 -5.07
C PHE A 141 -10.14 -6.18 -4.53
N LEU A 142 -11.45 -6.21 -4.27
CA LEU A 142 -12.09 -7.36 -3.62
C LEU A 142 -12.09 -8.61 -4.50
N ARG A 143 -12.18 -8.46 -5.82
CA ARG A 143 -12.13 -9.62 -6.73
C ARG A 143 -10.73 -10.24 -6.75
N THR A 144 -9.69 -9.41 -6.72
CA THR A 144 -8.30 -9.88 -6.65
C THR A 144 -8.02 -10.52 -5.30
N MET A 145 -8.48 -9.89 -4.21
CA MET A 145 -8.44 -10.47 -2.87
C MET A 145 -9.15 -11.84 -2.82
N GLY A 146 -10.33 -11.96 -3.45
CA GLY A 146 -11.05 -13.22 -3.56
C GLY A 146 -10.26 -14.31 -4.28
N ALA A 147 -9.60 -13.97 -5.38
CA ALA A 147 -8.77 -14.91 -6.13
C ALA A 147 -7.57 -15.44 -5.32
N ILE A 148 -6.92 -14.54 -4.56
CA ILE A 148 -5.68 -14.81 -3.83
C ILE A 148 -5.96 -15.47 -2.47
N ASP A 149 -6.80 -14.85 -1.63
CA ASP A 149 -6.95 -15.26 -0.23
C ASP A 149 -8.19 -16.14 0.05
N PHE A 150 -9.23 -16.07 -0.79
CA PHE A 150 -10.54 -16.71 -0.54
C PHE A 150 -10.95 -17.74 -1.59
N HIS A 151 -9.99 -18.47 -2.19
CA HIS A 151 -10.28 -19.55 -3.15
C HIS A 151 -11.15 -19.14 -4.37
N GLY A 152 -11.10 -17.87 -4.78
CA GLY A 152 -11.94 -17.30 -5.84
C GLY A 152 -13.32 -16.84 -5.37
N SER A 153 -13.64 -16.97 -4.08
CA SER A 153 -14.92 -16.54 -3.50
C SER A 153 -14.94 -15.03 -3.31
N TYR A 154 -15.57 -14.34 -4.25
CA TYR A 154 -15.84 -12.91 -4.12
C TYR A 154 -16.70 -12.60 -2.88
N SER A 155 -17.69 -13.44 -2.54
CA SER A 155 -18.58 -13.18 -1.41
C SER A 155 -17.87 -13.25 -0.05
N GLU A 156 -16.93 -14.18 0.12
CA GLU A 156 -16.11 -14.25 1.34
C GLU A 156 -15.13 -13.07 1.41
N ALA A 157 -14.52 -12.73 0.27
CA ALA A 157 -13.65 -11.57 0.15
C ALA A 157 -14.39 -10.27 0.49
N HIS A 158 -15.56 -10.04 -0.09
CA HIS A 158 -16.43 -8.90 0.20
C HIS A 158 -16.75 -8.80 1.69
N SER A 159 -17.19 -9.90 2.30
CA SER A 159 -17.54 -9.94 3.74
C SER A 159 -16.34 -9.65 4.65
N ALA A 160 -15.13 -10.00 4.23
CA ALA A 160 -13.91 -9.72 4.98
C ALA A 160 -13.33 -8.34 4.67
N GLY A 161 -13.46 -7.88 3.43
CA GLY A 161 -12.82 -6.69 2.89
C GLY A 161 -13.45 -5.42 3.38
N ASP A 162 -14.77 -5.24 3.23
CA ASP A 162 -15.38 -3.92 3.46
C ASP A 162 -15.17 -3.44 4.90
N PHE A 163 -15.59 -4.24 5.87
CA PHE A 163 -15.34 -3.93 7.27
C PHE A 163 -13.85 -4.06 7.63
N GLY A 164 -13.11 -4.95 6.96
CA GLY A 164 -11.68 -5.09 7.16
C GLY A 164 -10.88 -3.84 6.75
N GLY A 165 -11.38 -3.11 5.74
CA GLY A 165 -10.86 -1.82 5.32
C GLY A 165 -10.91 -0.82 6.46
N ASP A 166 -12.03 -0.68 7.16
CA ASP A 166 -12.14 0.20 8.32
C ASP A 166 -11.28 -0.26 9.51
N VAL A 167 -11.18 -1.58 9.72
CA VAL A 167 -10.26 -2.14 10.72
C VAL A 167 -8.82 -1.70 10.44
N LEU A 168 -8.37 -1.80 9.19
CA LEU A 168 -7.04 -1.32 8.81
C LEU A 168 -6.93 0.19 8.86
N SER A 169 -7.94 0.91 8.38
CA SER A 169 -7.97 2.37 8.37
C SER A 169 -7.81 2.94 9.78
N GLN A 170 -8.58 2.43 10.75
CA GLN A 170 -8.47 2.81 12.17
C GLN A 170 -7.18 2.31 12.84
N PHE A 171 -6.57 1.25 12.32
CA PHE A 171 -5.31 0.73 12.85
C PHE A 171 -4.10 1.53 12.34
N GLU A 172 -4.11 1.90 11.07
CA GLU A 172 -2.98 2.52 10.37
C GLU A 172 -2.99 4.05 10.44
N PHE A 173 -4.17 4.68 10.55
CA PHE A 173 -4.31 6.13 10.38
C PHE A 173 -4.80 6.85 11.62
N ASN A 174 -4.42 8.11 11.68
CA ASN A 174 -4.98 9.08 12.58
C ASN A 174 -6.01 9.96 11.84
N PHE A 175 -7.20 10.07 12.42
CA PHE A 175 -8.34 10.83 11.94
C PHE A 175 -8.54 12.18 12.65
N ASN A 176 -7.45 12.82 13.11
CA ASN A 176 -7.49 14.14 13.75
C ASN A 176 -8.17 15.25 12.91
N TYR A 177 -8.33 15.04 11.60
CA TYR A 177 -9.04 15.93 10.68
C TYR A 177 -10.57 15.70 10.63
N LEU A 178 -11.10 14.68 11.33
CA LEU A 178 -12.55 14.44 11.37
C LEU A 178 -13.27 15.66 12.00
N ALA A 179 -14.29 16.15 11.30
CA ALA A 179 -15.16 17.21 11.76
C ALA A 179 -15.92 16.76 13.02
N ARG A 180 -16.01 17.64 14.02
CA ARG A 180 -16.72 17.36 15.30
C ARG A 180 -18.24 17.32 15.16
N ARG A 181 -18.75 17.80 14.03
CA ARG A 181 -20.17 17.90 13.70
C ARG A 181 -20.32 17.54 12.24
N TRP A 182 -21.41 16.87 11.92
CA TRP A 182 -21.82 16.62 10.56
C TRP A 182 -23.08 17.39 10.23
N TYR A 183 -23.15 17.89 8.99
CA TYR A 183 -24.34 18.56 8.47
C TYR A 183 -24.94 17.75 7.32
N VAL A 184 -26.24 17.47 7.40
CA VAL A 184 -26.97 16.76 6.35
C VAL A 184 -28.04 17.69 5.77
N PRO A 185 -28.02 18.02 4.47
CA PRO A 185 -28.98 18.94 3.83
C PRO A 185 -30.30 18.22 3.52
N VAL A 186 -31.06 17.86 4.56
CA VAL A 186 -32.22 16.96 4.48
C VAL A 186 -33.30 17.43 3.50
N LYS A 187 -33.65 18.72 3.51
CA LYS A 187 -34.68 19.29 2.62
C LYS A 187 -34.28 19.15 1.16
N ASP A 188 -33.01 19.41 0.88
CA ASP A 188 -32.45 19.32 -0.46
C ASP A 188 -32.38 17.87 -0.95
N LEU A 189 -31.95 16.93 -0.07
CA LEU A 189 -31.92 15.50 -0.38
C LEU A 189 -33.31 14.95 -0.72
N LEU A 190 -34.36 15.37 -0.01
CA LEU A 190 -35.74 15.01 -0.36
C LEU A 190 -36.10 15.46 -1.79
N GLY A 191 -35.73 16.69 -2.14
CA GLY A 191 -35.95 17.24 -3.48
C GLY A 191 -35.14 16.52 -4.56
N ILE A 192 -33.90 16.14 -4.27
CA ILE A 192 -33.03 15.37 -5.18
C ILE A 192 -33.61 13.98 -5.43
N TYR A 193 -34.02 13.24 -4.38
CA TYR A 193 -34.65 11.93 -4.56
C TYR A 193 -36.00 12.05 -5.29
N GLU A 194 -36.80 13.08 -5.01
CA GLU A 194 -38.04 13.32 -5.75
C GLU A 194 -37.78 13.61 -7.23
N LYS A 195 -36.72 14.36 -7.55
CA LYS A 195 -36.28 14.59 -8.95
C LYS A 195 -35.76 13.32 -9.62
N LEU A 196 -34.99 12.50 -8.91
CA LEU A 196 -34.45 11.23 -9.42
C LEU A 196 -35.56 10.23 -9.74
N TYR A 197 -36.54 10.07 -8.84
CA TYR A 197 -37.58 9.05 -8.95
C TYR A 197 -38.87 9.55 -9.61
N GLY A 198 -39.03 10.86 -9.77
CA GLY A 198 -40.29 11.50 -10.20
C GLY A 198 -41.42 11.40 -9.16
N ARG A 199 -41.11 10.96 -7.93
CA ARG A 199 -42.05 10.81 -6.81
C ARG A 199 -41.30 10.78 -5.48
N LYS A 200 -41.99 11.07 -4.39
CA LYS A 200 -41.44 10.92 -3.03
C LYS A 200 -41.23 9.44 -2.68
N VAL A 201 -39.98 9.04 -2.47
CA VAL A 201 -39.60 7.66 -2.10
C VAL A 201 -39.02 7.54 -0.68
N ILE A 202 -38.59 8.64 -0.09
CA ILE A 202 -38.00 8.70 1.24
C ILE A 202 -38.57 9.89 2.02
N THR A 203 -38.51 9.84 3.35
CA THR A 203 -39.04 10.87 4.25
C THR A 203 -37.93 11.52 5.06
N GLU A 204 -38.13 12.76 5.49
CA GLU A 204 -37.21 13.50 6.38
C GLU A 204 -36.72 12.66 7.56
N ASN A 205 -37.64 12.04 8.31
CA ASN A 205 -37.31 11.23 9.48
C ASN A 205 -36.37 10.05 9.17
N VAL A 206 -36.42 9.50 7.96
CA VAL A 206 -35.54 8.39 7.56
C VAL A 206 -34.14 8.91 7.30
N ILE A 207 -34.01 10.01 6.56
CA ILE A 207 -32.71 10.65 6.31
C ILE A 207 -32.06 11.06 7.64
N VAL A 208 -32.80 11.75 8.51
CA VAL A 208 -32.28 12.21 9.80
C VAL A 208 -31.87 11.05 10.71
N ASP A 209 -32.76 10.06 10.92
CA ASP A 209 -32.48 8.97 11.85
C ASP A 209 -31.29 8.12 11.38
N CYS A 210 -31.23 7.79 10.08
CA CYS A 210 -30.20 6.91 9.57
C CYS A 210 -28.84 7.61 9.44
N SER A 211 -28.80 8.87 9.01
CA SER A 211 -27.53 9.61 8.99
C SER A 211 -27.01 9.89 10.39
N HIS A 212 -27.89 10.05 11.38
CA HIS A 212 -27.48 10.18 12.78
C HIS A 212 -26.89 8.86 13.32
N ILE A 213 -27.46 7.70 12.97
CA ILE A 213 -26.87 6.40 13.31
C ILE A 213 -25.47 6.29 12.72
N GLN A 214 -25.30 6.61 11.44
CA GLN A 214 -24.02 6.55 10.75
C GLN A 214 -22.95 7.48 11.37
N PHE A 215 -23.37 8.69 11.77
CA PHE A 215 -22.52 9.62 12.52
C PHE A 215 -22.03 9.02 13.84
N LEU A 216 -22.92 8.36 14.60
CA LEU A 216 -22.54 7.69 15.85
C LEU A 216 -21.64 6.47 15.61
N GLU A 217 -21.88 5.73 14.53
CA GLU A 217 -21.07 4.57 14.14
C GLU A 217 -19.63 4.99 13.83
N MET A 218 -19.40 6.09 13.10
CA MET A 218 -18.05 6.64 12.85
C MET A 218 -17.27 6.86 14.16
N TYR A 219 -17.90 7.45 15.19
CA TYR A 219 -17.26 7.61 16.50
C TYR A 219 -17.08 6.28 17.24
N GLY A 220 -18.01 5.33 17.05
CA GLY A 220 -17.88 3.97 17.55
C GLY A 220 -16.68 3.24 16.95
N GLU A 221 -16.43 3.39 15.65
CA GLU A 221 -15.28 2.80 14.96
C GLU A 221 -13.97 3.26 15.59
N MET A 222 -13.82 4.58 15.75
CA MET A 222 -12.62 5.19 16.31
C MET A 222 -12.23 4.71 17.70
N LEU A 223 -13.19 4.21 18.49
CA LEU A 223 -12.94 3.75 19.86
C LEU A 223 -12.51 2.28 19.96
N ALA A 224 -12.92 1.45 19.00
CA ALA A 224 -12.86 0.00 19.19
C ALA A 224 -12.49 -0.83 17.95
N VAL A 225 -12.68 -0.32 16.74
CA VAL A 225 -12.56 -1.13 15.52
C VAL A 225 -11.11 -1.53 15.21
N SER A 226 -10.13 -0.69 15.52
CA SER A 226 -8.70 -1.04 15.39
C SER A 226 -8.30 -2.29 16.20
N LYS A 227 -9.01 -2.60 17.31
CA LYS A 227 -8.77 -3.81 18.13
C LYS A 227 -9.16 -5.10 17.43
N LEU A 228 -9.92 -5.02 16.35
CA LEU A 228 -10.27 -6.16 15.51
C LEU A 228 -9.17 -6.49 14.48
N TYR A 229 -8.08 -5.70 14.43
CA TYR A 229 -6.95 -5.91 13.53
C TYR A 229 -6.48 -7.37 13.50
N PRO A 230 -6.19 -8.06 14.63
CA PRO A 230 -5.76 -9.47 14.59
C PRO A 230 -6.75 -10.42 13.92
N THR A 231 -8.05 -10.11 13.99
CA THR A 231 -9.11 -10.95 13.43
C THR A 231 -9.15 -10.82 11.91
N TYR A 232 -9.00 -9.60 11.39
CA TYR A 232 -9.10 -9.32 9.96
C TYR A 232 -7.76 -9.52 9.24
N SER A 233 -6.64 -9.18 9.86
CA SER A 233 -5.31 -9.42 9.29
C SER A 233 -5.04 -10.92 9.10
N THR A 234 -5.51 -11.77 10.02
CA THR A 234 -5.41 -13.24 9.87
C THR A 234 -6.22 -13.76 8.67
N LYS A 235 -7.35 -13.12 8.33
CA LYS A 235 -8.21 -13.56 7.22
C LYS A 235 -7.58 -13.29 5.85
N SER A 236 -6.93 -12.14 5.69
CA SER A 236 -6.42 -11.71 4.39
C SER A 236 -5.09 -10.96 4.52
N PRO A 237 -3.96 -11.62 4.24
CA PRO A 237 -2.70 -10.92 4.04
C PRO A 237 -2.74 -9.94 2.86
N PHE A 238 -3.51 -10.22 1.80
CA PHE A 238 -3.72 -9.28 0.69
C PHE A 238 -4.28 -7.96 1.19
N LEU A 239 -5.34 -8.00 2.02
CA LEU A 239 -5.95 -6.81 2.59
C LEU A 239 -4.89 -5.95 3.31
N VAL A 240 -4.11 -6.53 4.22
CA VAL A 240 -3.07 -5.80 4.97
C VAL A 240 -2.01 -5.17 4.05
N GLU A 241 -1.52 -5.93 3.07
CA GLU A 241 -0.39 -5.49 2.25
C GLU A 241 -0.78 -4.53 1.12
N GLN A 242 -2.00 -4.67 0.60
CA GLN A 242 -2.43 -4.01 -0.62
C GLN A 242 -3.44 -2.88 -0.36
N PHE A 243 -3.97 -2.74 0.86
CA PHE A 243 -5.01 -1.76 1.22
C PHE A 243 -4.77 -0.36 0.65
N GLN A 244 -3.58 0.18 0.84
CA GLN A 244 -3.25 1.54 0.36
C GLN A 244 -2.77 1.56 -1.09
N GLU A 245 -2.07 0.51 -1.50
CA GLU A 245 -1.10 0.54 -2.61
C GLU A 245 -1.58 -0.25 -3.84
N TYR A 246 -2.61 -1.09 -3.73
CA TYR A 246 -3.11 -1.86 -4.87
C TYR A 246 -3.43 -0.93 -6.04
N PHE A 247 -2.99 -1.32 -7.24
CA PHE A 247 -3.00 -0.41 -8.38
C PHE A 247 -4.42 -0.01 -8.80
N LEU A 248 -5.41 -0.88 -8.62
CA LEU A 248 -6.81 -0.63 -8.98
C LEU A 248 -7.75 -0.92 -7.80
N GLY A 249 -8.10 0.11 -7.06
CA GLY A 249 -8.93 0.01 -5.85
C GLY A 249 -8.15 -0.01 -4.52
N GLY A 250 -6.85 0.28 -4.52
CA GLY A 250 -6.18 0.71 -3.29
C GLY A 250 -6.54 2.15 -2.94
N LEU A 251 -6.34 2.58 -1.69
CA LEU A 251 -6.73 3.94 -1.23
C LEU A 251 -6.24 5.07 -2.13
N ASP A 252 -5.00 4.98 -2.62
CA ASP A 252 -4.43 6.00 -3.50
C ASP A 252 -5.12 6.06 -4.86
N ASP A 253 -5.44 4.90 -5.43
CA ASP A 253 -6.15 4.83 -6.71
C ASP A 253 -7.55 5.41 -6.56
N MET A 254 -8.26 5.04 -5.48
CA MET A 254 -9.58 5.58 -5.18
C MET A 254 -9.54 7.09 -4.89
N ALA A 255 -8.48 7.59 -4.23
CA ALA A 255 -8.29 9.02 -4.00
C ALA A 255 -8.02 9.77 -5.31
N PHE A 256 -7.21 9.19 -6.21
CA PHE A 256 -6.99 9.74 -7.55
C PHE A 256 -8.31 9.83 -8.33
N TRP A 257 -9.09 8.75 -8.38
CA TRP A 257 -10.40 8.75 -9.05
C TRP A 257 -11.40 9.71 -8.41
N SER A 258 -11.32 9.90 -7.09
CA SER A 258 -12.10 10.94 -6.39
C SER A 258 -11.73 12.35 -6.87
N THR A 259 -10.45 12.65 -7.11
CA THR A 259 -10.08 13.95 -7.71
C THR A 259 -10.63 14.12 -9.13
N ASN A 260 -10.62 13.06 -9.95
CA ASN A 260 -11.17 13.11 -11.31
C ASN A 260 -12.67 13.39 -11.32
N ILE A 261 -13.44 12.72 -10.46
CA ILE A 261 -14.89 12.98 -10.38
C ILE A 261 -15.22 14.34 -9.78
N TYR A 262 -14.35 14.94 -8.96
CA TYR A 262 -14.51 16.33 -8.52
C TYR A 262 -14.40 17.33 -9.67
N HIS A 263 -13.46 17.12 -10.59
CA HIS A 263 -13.39 17.92 -11.82
C HIS A 263 -14.70 17.81 -12.64
N LEU A 264 -15.20 16.59 -12.85
CA LEU A 264 -16.46 16.37 -13.58
C LEU A 264 -17.67 16.97 -12.86
N THR A 265 -17.74 16.85 -11.53
CA THR A 265 -18.82 17.39 -10.70
C THR A 265 -18.84 18.92 -10.77
N SER A 266 -17.68 19.57 -10.61
CA SER A 266 -17.56 21.03 -10.75
C SER A 266 -17.97 21.50 -12.15
N PHE A 267 -17.54 20.80 -13.21
CA PHE A 267 -17.92 21.11 -14.58
C PHE A 267 -19.44 21.06 -14.78
N MET A 268 -20.07 19.99 -14.31
CA MET A 268 -21.52 19.80 -14.42
C MET A 268 -22.31 20.83 -13.61
N LEU A 269 -21.83 21.22 -12.43
CA LEU A 269 -22.47 22.26 -11.61
C LEU A 269 -22.39 23.63 -12.27
N GLU A 270 -21.31 23.97 -12.97
CA GLU A 270 -21.14 25.28 -13.62
C GLU A 270 -21.77 25.35 -15.02
N ASN A 271 -21.62 24.30 -15.82
CA ASN A 271 -21.99 24.30 -17.24
C ASN A 271 -23.29 23.52 -17.53
N GLY A 272 -23.76 22.71 -16.58
CA GLY A 272 -24.83 21.73 -16.82
C GLY A 272 -24.29 20.43 -17.42
N THR A 273 -25.19 19.51 -17.75
CA THR A 273 -24.83 18.14 -18.17
C THR A 273 -25.08 17.87 -19.65
N SER A 274 -25.48 18.87 -20.45
CA SER A 274 -25.80 18.70 -21.87
C SER A 274 -24.60 18.23 -22.69
N ASP A 275 -23.39 18.65 -22.29
CA ASP A 275 -22.13 18.33 -22.97
C ASP A 275 -21.41 17.13 -22.31
N CYS A 276 -22.16 16.30 -21.56
CA CYS A 276 -21.64 15.15 -20.85
C CYS A 276 -22.28 13.84 -21.32
N ASN A 277 -21.45 12.80 -21.46
CA ASN A 277 -21.90 11.42 -21.49
C ASN A 277 -21.95 10.90 -20.04
N LEU A 278 -23.14 10.46 -19.61
CA LEU A 278 -23.44 10.06 -18.24
C LEU A 278 -23.84 8.58 -18.16
N PRO A 279 -22.91 7.62 -18.35
CA PRO A 279 -23.18 6.21 -18.10
C PRO A 279 -23.46 5.95 -16.62
N GLU A 280 -24.11 4.83 -16.31
CA GLU A 280 -24.49 4.47 -14.92
C GLU A 280 -23.27 4.43 -13.97
N ASN A 281 -22.14 3.89 -14.44
CA ASN A 281 -20.92 3.82 -13.66
C ASN A 281 -20.16 5.17 -13.68
N PRO A 282 -19.87 5.74 -12.50
CA PRO A 282 -19.29 7.08 -12.36
C PRO A 282 -17.87 7.24 -12.93
N LEU A 283 -17.05 6.17 -12.99
CA LEU A 283 -15.70 6.27 -13.55
C LEU A 283 -15.67 6.49 -15.08
N PHE A 284 -16.79 6.26 -15.76
CA PHE A 284 -16.91 6.44 -17.21
C PHE A 284 -17.64 7.73 -17.61
N ILE A 285 -17.98 8.59 -16.64
CA ILE A 285 -18.48 9.93 -16.94
C ILE A 285 -17.43 10.70 -17.75
N ALA A 286 -17.87 11.38 -18.80
CA ALA A 286 -17.01 12.25 -19.59
C ALA A 286 -17.78 13.50 -20.03
N CYS A 287 -17.12 14.66 -19.97
CA CYS A 287 -17.73 15.96 -20.27
C CYS A 287 -16.83 16.79 -21.21
N GLY A 288 -17.40 17.78 -21.90
CA GLY A 288 -16.63 18.80 -22.63
C GLY A 288 -15.85 18.26 -23.84
N GLY A 289 -16.28 17.15 -24.44
CA GLY A 289 -15.63 16.55 -25.61
C GLY A 289 -14.47 15.59 -25.31
N GLN A 290 -14.15 15.32 -24.04
CA GLN A 290 -13.23 14.22 -23.71
C GLN A 290 -13.90 12.88 -24.04
N GLN A 291 -13.26 12.06 -24.89
CA GLN A 291 -13.70 10.68 -25.15
C GLN A 291 -12.95 9.72 -24.22
N ASN A 292 -13.64 9.10 -23.26
CA ASN A 292 -13.14 7.88 -22.62
C ASN A 292 -13.41 6.70 -23.56
N HIS A 293 -12.35 6.15 -24.17
CA HIS A 293 -12.45 5.04 -25.12
C HIS A 293 -12.71 3.66 -24.48
N THR A 294 -12.95 3.57 -23.18
CA THR A 294 -13.25 2.32 -22.49
C THR A 294 -14.77 2.08 -22.43
N GLN A 295 -15.26 1.15 -23.25
CA GLN A 295 -16.63 0.64 -23.12
C GLN A 295 -16.74 -0.21 -21.84
N GLY A 296 -17.39 0.31 -20.81
CA GLY A 296 -17.79 -0.49 -19.65
C GLY A 296 -18.71 -1.63 -20.07
N SER A 297 -18.43 -2.84 -19.58
CA SER A 297 -19.33 -3.99 -19.77
C SER A 297 -20.67 -3.78 -19.05
N LYS A 298 -21.77 -4.31 -19.60
CA LYS A 298 -23.08 -4.26 -18.94
C LYS A 298 -23.04 -5.01 -17.61
N MET A 299 -23.41 -4.30 -16.55
CA MET A 299 -23.35 -4.71 -15.16
C MET A 299 -24.28 -5.90 -14.87
N GLN A 300 -23.79 -6.86 -14.08
CA GLN A 300 -24.64 -7.85 -13.41
C GLN A 300 -24.65 -7.45 -11.92
N LYS A 301 -25.77 -6.89 -11.44
CA LYS A 301 -26.02 -6.71 -10.02
C LYS A 301 -26.14 -8.11 -9.41
N ASN A 302 -25.08 -8.61 -8.80
CA ASN A 302 -25.20 -9.80 -7.98
C ASN A 302 -25.53 -9.34 -6.56
N ASP A 303 -26.80 -9.45 -6.20
CA ASP A 303 -27.29 -9.24 -4.84
C ASP A 303 -26.61 -10.25 -3.90
N PHE A 304 -25.64 -9.79 -3.11
CA PHE A 304 -24.97 -10.60 -2.10
C PHE A 304 -25.12 -9.98 -0.70
N HIS A 305 -26.34 -9.90 -0.16
CA HIS A 305 -26.51 -9.60 1.26
C HIS A 305 -27.55 -10.48 1.96
N ARG A 306 -27.18 -10.92 3.16
CA ARG A 306 -28.01 -11.66 4.10
C ARG A 306 -28.83 -10.67 4.91
N ASN A 307 -30.16 -10.81 4.88
CA ASN A 307 -31.05 -10.15 5.83
C ASN A 307 -30.76 -10.63 7.26
N LEU A 308 -30.52 -9.69 8.18
CA LEU A 308 -30.61 -9.98 9.60
C LEU A 308 -31.30 -8.85 10.37
N THR A 309 -32.25 -9.26 11.20
CA THR A 309 -33.05 -8.43 12.10
C THR A 309 -32.38 -8.38 13.49
N THR A 310 -32.09 -7.18 14.00
CA THR A 310 -31.82 -6.94 15.42
C THR A 310 -32.52 -5.67 15.87
N SER A 311 -33.18 -5.73 17.02
CA SER A 311 -33.78 -4.56 17.68
C SER A 311 -32.84 -4.03 18.76
N LEU A 312 -32.42 -2.78 18.63
CA LEU A 312 -31.92 -1.97 19.73
C LEU A 312 -32.66 -0.64 19.65
N THR A 313 -33.69 -0.51 20.49
CA THR A 313 -34.43 0.73 20.71
C THR A 313 -34.24 1.12 22.16
N GLU A 314 -33.21 1.90 22.45
CA GLU A 314 -33.23 2.81 23.59
C GLU A 314 -32.73 4.17 23.13
N SER A 315 -33.46 5.21 23.52
CA SER A 315 -33.24 6.59 23.15
C SER A 315 -31.91 7.09 23.71
N VAL A 316 -30.85 7.05 22.91
CA VAL A 316 -29.68 7.92 23.11
C VAL A 316 -30.18 9.35 23.04
N ASP A 317 -29.84 10.19 24.03
CA ASP A 317 -30.10 11.64 23.97
C ASP A 317 -29.54 12.18 22.65
N ARG A 318 -30.43 12.50 21.71
CA ARG A 318 -30.06 12.87 20.35
C ARG A 318 -29.68 14.34 20.34
N ASN A 319 -28.39 14.64 20.22
CA ASN A 319 -27.91 16.01 20.05
C ASN A 319 -28.00 16.41 18.56
N ILE A 320 -29.24 16.52 18.09
CA ILE A 320 -29.61 16.90 16.72
C ILE A 320 -30.14 18.33 16.75
N ASN A 321 -29.49 19.23 16.01
CA ASN A 321 -29.95 20.60 15.85
C ASN A 321 -30.51 20.81 14.44
N TYR A 322 -31.80 21.10 14.35
CA TYR A 322 -32.50 21.31 13.08
C TYR A 322 -32.27 22.74 12.57
N THR A 323 -32.03 22.87 11.28
CA THR A 323 -32.01 24.14 10.56
C THR A 323 -33.17 24.20 9.57
N GLU A 324 -33.29 25.29 8.81
CA GLU A 324 -34.32 25.42 7.78
C GLU A 324 -34.17 24.38 6.64
N ARG A 325 -32.93 24.01 6.32
CA ARG A 325 -32.60 23.14 5.17
C ARG A 325 -32.08 21.76 5.56
N GLY A 326 -31.65 21.55 6.80
CA GLY A 326 -30.99 20.32 7.19
C GLY A 326 -30.87 20.13 8.70
N VAL A 327 -29.93 19.27 9.09
CA VAL A 327 -29.68 18.95 10.49
C VAL A 327 -28.18 18.90 10.76
N PHE A 328 -27.80 19.35 11.96
CA PHE A 328 -26.48 19.11 12.51
C PHE A 328 -26.51 17.98 13.51
N PHE A 329 -25.56 17.06 13.39
CA PHE A 329 -25.25 16.08 14.41
C PHE A 329 -24.01 16.52 15.18
N SER A 330 -24.02 16.30 16.48
CA SER A 330 -22.87 16.55 17.33
C SER A 330 -22.78 15.50 18.42
N VAL A 331 -21.55 15.15 18.79
CA VAL A 331 -21.31 14.34 19.98
C VAL A 331 -21.12 15.25 21.19
N ASN A 332 -21.52 14.77 22.38
CA ASN A 332 -21.27 15.50 23.62
C ASN A 332 -19.76 15.67 23.87
N SER A 333 -19.37 16.71 24.59
CA SER A 333 -17.96 17.14 24.78
C SER A 333 -17.01 16.05 25.29
N TRP A 334 -17.50 15.08 26.07
CA TRP A 334 -16.70 13.98 26.59
C TRP A 334 -16.11 13.05 25.51
N THR A 335 -16.74 12.94 24.33
CA THR A 335 -16.34 12.00 23.26
C THR A 335 -15.05 12.45 22.56
N PRO A 336 -14.92 13.70 22.08
CA PRO A 336 -13.66 14.23 21.57
C PRO A 336 -12.55 14.29 22.64
N ASP A 337 -12.90 14.58 23.90
CA ASP A 337 -11.92 14.61 25.00
C ASP A 337 -11.37 13.20 25.30
N SER A 338 -12.24 12.18 25.24
CA SER A 338 -11.85 10.76 25.32
C SER A 338 -10.97 10.36 24.14
N MET A 339 -11.26 10.83 22.93
CA MET A 339 -10.44 10.56 21.74
C MET A 339 -9.08 11.27 21.80
N SER A 340 -9.04 12.55 22.15
CA SER A 340 -7.80 13.28 22.40
C SER A 340 -7.01 12.58 23.52
N PHE A 341 -7.68 12.09 24.55
CA PHE A 341 -7.05 11.31 25.61
C PHE A 341 -6.55 9.95 25.11
N ILE A 342 -7.26 9.23 24.23
CA ILE A 342 -6.79 7.97 23.63
C ILE A 342 -5.59 8.20 22.72
N TYR A 343 -5.65 9.17 21.82
CA TYR A 343 -4.53 9.53 20.95
C TYR A 343 -3.34 10.06 21.76
N LYS A 344 -3.56 10.91 22.77
CA LYS A 344 -2.49 11.36 23.69
C LYS A 344 -2.01 10.26 24.60
N ALA A 345 -2.85 9.31 25.03
CA ALA A 345 -2.42 8.17 25.83
C ALA A 345 -1.61 7.20 24.98
N LEU A 346 -1.96 7.03 23.70
CA LEU A 346 -1.14 6.32 22.72
C LEU A 346 0.21 7.02 22.55
N GLU A 347 0.22 8.33 22.27
CA GLU A 347 1.44 9.15 22.13
C GLU A 347 2.27 9.18 23.42
N ARG A 348 1.61 9.23 24.59
CA ARG A 348 2.26 9.27 25.90
C ARG A 348 2.77 7.90 26.30
N ASN A 349 2.04 6.81 26.03
CA ASN A 349 2.52 5.44 26.21
C ASN A 349 3.74 5.19 25.32
N ILE A 350 3.73 5.67 24.07
CA ILE A 350 4.89 5.73 23.19
C ILE A 350 6.04 6.46 23.91
N ARG A 351 5.87 7.72 24.32
CA ARG A 351 6.95 8.49 25.00
C ARG A 351 7.42 7.89 26.34
N THR A 352 6.52 7.35 27.16
CA THR A 352 6.88 6.77 28.47
C THR A 352 7.50 5.39 28.34
N MET A 353 7.20 4.63 27.29
CA MET A 353 7.82 3.34 27.04
C MET A 353 9.21 3.50 26.44
N PHE A 354 9.45 4.55 25.62
CA PHE A 354 10.77 4.87 25.08
C PHE A 354 11.73 5.55 26.08
N ILE A 355 11.26 5.94 27.27
CA ILE A 355 12.14 6.38 28.39
C ILE A 355 12.12 5.34 29.55
N GLY A 356 11.41 4.23 29.37
CA GLY A 356 11.21 3.18 30.38
C GLY A 356 12.38 2.19 30.51
N GLY A 357 13.50 2.62 31.07
CA GLY A 357 14.15 1.91 32.18
C GLY A 357 14.68 0.47 32.03
N SER A 358 14.78 -0.13 30.85
CA SER A 358 15.80 -1.16 30.63
C SER A 358 17.01 -0.47 30.04
N GLN A 359 18.22 -0.66 30.60
CA GLN A 359 19.43 -0.39 29.82
C GLN A 359 19.25 -1.10 28.48
N LEU A 360 18.96 -0.34 27.41
CA LEU A 360 18.98 -0.88 26.04
C LEU A 360 20.36 -1.49 25.92
N SER A 361 20.42 -2.82 25.81
CA SER A 361 21.69 -3.52 25.64
C SER A 361 22.44 -2.86 24.48
N GLN A 362 23.76 -2.75 24.55
CA GLN A 362 24.60 -2.04 23.56
C GLN A 362 24.32 -2.39 22.07
N LYS A 363 23.68 -3.53 21.78
CA LYS A 363 23.22 -3.91 20.43
C LYS A 363 22.01 -3.14 19.87
N HIS A 364 21.19 -2.48 20.70
CA HIS A 364 20.03 -1.75 20.20
C HIS A 364 20.44 -0.34 19.78
N VAL A 365 20.17 0.01 18.53
CA VAL A 365 20.50 1.32 17.96
C VAL A 365 19.21 2.02 17.57
N SER A 366 18.87 3.09 18.28
CA SER A 366 17.65 3.88 18.06
C SER A 366 17.90 5.29 17.52
N SER A 367 19.17 5.71 17.45
CA SER A 367 19.56 7.02 16.98
C SER A 367 20.28 6.88 15.64
N PRO A 368 19.66 7.27 14.52
CA PRO A 368 20.35 7.33 13.25
C PRO A 368 21.39 8.47 13.24
N LEU A 369 22.36 8.37 12.32
CA LEU A 369 23.32 9.43 12.01
C LEU A 369 22.64 10.64 11.36
N ALA A 370 21.66 10.38 10.50
CA ALA A 370 20.89 11.39 9.77
C ALA A 370 19.52 10.84 9.37
N SER A 371 18.55 11.73 9.20
CA SER A 371 17.22 11.43 8.68
C SER A 371 16.86 12.31 7.49
N TYR A 372 16.42 11.70 6.39
CA TYR A 372 15.97 12.41 5.20
C TYR A 372 14.46 12.33 5.08
N PHE A 373 13.79 13.44 4.80
CA PHE A 373 12.32 13.53 4.76
C PHE A 373 11.85 14.43 3.61
N LEU A 374 10.53 14.48 3.40
CA LEU A 374 9.87 15.34 2.41
C LEU A 374 8.83 16.25 3.05
N SER A 375 8.53 17.37 2.41
CA SER A 375 7.55 18.36 2.87
C SER A 375 6.12 18.10 2.38
N PHE A 376 5.92 17.13 1.48
CA PHE A 376 4.60 16.80 0.91
C PHE A 376 4.04 15.49 1.50
N PRO A 377 2.76 15.46 1.91
CA PRO A 377 2.16 14.27 2.49
C PRO A 377 1.99 13.15 1.45
N TYR A 378 1.85 11.92 1.91
CA TYR A 378 1.63 10.71 1.08
C TYR A 378 2.70 10.42 0.02
N ALA A 379 3.85 11.10 0.07
CA ALA A 379 4.88 11.01 -0.97
C ALA A 379 5.53 9.61 -1.09
N ARG A 380 5.54 8.83 0.00
CA ARG A 380 6.16 7.50 0.11
C ARG A 380 7.66 7.49 -0.19
N LEU A 381 8.40 8.41 0.41
CA LEU A 381 9.86 8.43 0.33
C LEU A 381 10.44 7.08 0.80
N GLY A 382 11.38 6.55 0.02
CA GLY A 382 12.02 5.27 0.33
C GLY A 382 11.24 4.06 -0.16
N TRP A 383 10.25 4.24 -1.03
CA TRP A 383 9.55 3.11 -1.64
C TRP A 383 10.52 2.14 -2.35
N ALA A 384 11.37 2.71 -3.20
CA ALA A 384 12.49 2.03 -3.85
C ALA A 384 13.76 2.81 -3.55
N MET A 385 14.86 2.10 -3.36
CA MET A 385 16.19 2.69 -3.18
C MET A 385 17.23 1.86 -3.92
N THR A 386 18.25 2.52 -4.44
CA THR A 386 19.45 1.87 -4.96
C THR A 386 20.67 2.74 -4.70
N SER A 387 21.86 2.16 -4.78
CA SER A 387 23.12 2.87 -4.60
C SER A 387 24.12 2.51 -5.68
N ALA A 388 24.79 3.52 -6.20
CA ALA A 388 25.84 3.43 -7.21
C ALA A 388 26.62 4.74 -7.24
N ASP A 389 27.84 4.72 -7.76
CA ASP A 389 28.64 5.92 -8.02
C ASP A 389 28.19 6.58 -9.33
N LEU A 390 27.13 7.39 -9.26
CA LEU A 390 26.48 7.99 -10.43
C LEU A 390 27.27 9.18 -11.00
N ASN A 391 28.07 9.84 -10.16
CA ASN A 391 28.91 10.96 -10.56
C ASN A 391 30.37 10.55 -10.89
N GLN A 392 30.70 9.27 -10.73
CA GLN A 392 32.01 8.66 -10.97
C GLN A 392 33.15 9.28 -10.14
N ASP A 393 32.87 9.68 -8.90
CA ASP A 393 33.87 10.25 -7.98
C ASP A 393 34.52 9.22 -7.05
N GLY A 394 34.11 7.95 -7.15
CA GLY A 394 34.57 6.83 -6.35
C GLY A 394 33.78 6.59 -5.06
N HIS A 395 32.65 7.27 -4.86
CA HIS A 395 31.77 7.13 -3.69
C HIS A 395 30.38 6.63 -4.10
N GLY A 396 29.78 5.78 -3.25
CA GLY A 396 28.40 5.36 -3.48
C GLY A 396 27.42 6.52 -3.23
N ASP A 397 26.56 6.77 -4.22
CA ASP A 397 25.45 7.71 -4.12
C ASP A 397 24.17 6.98 -3.76
N LEU A 398 23.17 7.71 -3.27
CA LEU A 398 21.85 7.20 -2.95
C LEU A 398 20.81 7.72 -3.95
N VAL A 399 20.04 6.81 -4.54
CA VAL A 399 18.87 7.12 -5.37
C VAL A 399 17.62 6.64 -4.65
N VAL A 400 16.63 7.51 -4.52
CA VAL A 400 15.42 7.25 -3.71
C VAL A 400 14.16 7.57 -4.51
N GLY A 401 13.25 6.61 -4.59
CA GLY A 401 11.92 6.80 -5.17
C GLY A 401 10.89 7.27 -4.15
N ALA A 402 10.01 8.16 -4.59
CA ALA A 402 8.83 8.63 -3.86
C ALA A 402 7.60 8.63 -4.82
N PRO A 403 7.05 7.45 -5.14
CA PRO A 403 6.02 7.30 -6.16
C PRO A 403 4.67 7.96 -5.80
N GLY A 404 4.43 8.23 -4.52
CA GLY A 404 3.25 8.95 -4.06
C GLY A 404 3.36 10.46 -4.17
N TYR A 405 4.55 11.00 -4.55
CA TYR A 405 4.76 12.45 -4.63
C TYR A 405 3.69 13.10 -5.49
N SER A 406 3.07 14.13 -4.91
CA SER A 406 1.97 14.87 -5.50
C SER A 406 2.15 16.36 -5.20
N ARG A 407 1.61 17.20 -6.08
CA ARG A 407 1.46 18.64 -5.87
C ARG A 407 0.07 19.06 -6.36
N PRO A 408 -0.41 20.27 -6.04
CA PRO A 408 -1.71 20.74 -6.54
C PRO A 408 -1.87 20.47 -8.05
N GLY A 409 -2.97 19.79 -8.40
CA GLY A 409 -3.31 19.44 -9.79
C GLY A 409 -2.51 18.31 -10.43
N HIS A 410 -1.51 17.74 -9.74
CA HIS A 410 -0.67 16.65 -10.24
C HIS A 410 -0.54 15.56 -9.17
N ILE A 411 -1.41 14.56 -9.26
CA ILE A 411 -1.59 13.52 -8.25
C ILE A 411 -0.76 12.28 -8.60
N HIS A 412 -0.02 11.76 -7.62
CA HIS A 412 0.84 10.56 -7.71
C HIS A 412 1.70 10.52 -8.98
N ILE A 413 2.21 11.70 -9.40
CA ILE A 413 3.14 11.79 -10.52
C ILE A 413 4.46 11.08 -10.17
N GLY A 414 4.86 11.13 -8.90
CA GLY A 414 6.06 10.50 -8.39
C GLY A 414 7.34 11.32 -8.62
N ARG A 415 8.34 11.08 -7.77
CA ARG A 415 9.68 11.68 -7.85
C ARG A 415 10.78 10.67 -7.57
N VAL A 416 11.98 10.99 -8.04
CA VAL A 416 13.23 10.35 -7.68
C VAL A 416 14.23 11.40 -7.22
N TYR A 417 14.87 11.16 -6.07
CA TYR A 417 15.85 12.04 -5.45
C TYR A 417 17.24 11.39 -5.49
N LEU A 418 18.26 12.16 -5.86
CA LEU A 418 19.66 11.71 -5.83
C LEU A 418 20.41 12.50 -4.76
N ILE A 419 21.16 11.76 -3.93
CA ILE A 419 22.01 12.29 -2.88
C ILE A 419 23.41 11.76 -3.10
N TYR A 420 24.34 12.65 -3.43
CA TYR A 420 25.74 12.26 -3.64
C TYR A 420 26.46 11.98 -2.32
N GLY A 421 27.27 10.92 -2.32
CA GLY A 421 28.17 10.57 -1.23
C GLY A 421 29.47 11.37 -1.27
N ASN A 422 30.32 11.20 -0.25
CA ASN A 422 31.71 11.64 -0.26
C ASN A 422 32.58 10.72 0.63
N ASP A 423 33.80 11.13 0.97
CA ASP A 423 34.70 10.37 1.85
C ASP A 423 34.06 9.97 3.20
N LEU A 424 33.14 10.78 3.74
CA LEU A 424 32.40 10.50 4.99
C LEU A 424 31.13 9.65 4.77
N GLY A 425 30.81 9.28 3.53
CA GLY A 425 29.55 8.67 3.12
C GLY A 425 28.48 9.70 2.77
N LEU A 426 27.21 9.33 2.98
CA LEU A 426 26.08 10.24 2.80
C LEU A 426 26.12 11.38 3.83
N PRO A 427 25.54 12.57 3.53
CA PRO A 427 25.51 13.70 4.43
C PRO A 427 25.00 13.34 5.84
N PRO A 428 25.81 13.52 6.90
CA PRO A 428 25.46 13.11 8.27
C PRO A 428 24.62 14.17 9.00
N VAL A 429 23.65 14.75 8.30
CA VAL A 429 22.72 15.78 8.80
C VAL A 429 21.33 15.50 8.28
N ASP A 430 20.30 15.89 9.03
CA ASP A 430 18.92 15.76 8.56
C ASP A 430 18.66 16.66 7.34
N LEU A 431 17.99 16.15 6.32
CA LEU A 431 17.74 16.84 5.05
C LEU A 431 16.26 16.82 4.64
N ASP A 432 15.75 17.95 4.18
CA ASP A 432 14.51 18.03 3.41
C ASP A 432 14.83 17.85 1.92
N LEU A 433 14.61 16.66 1.38
CA LEU A 433 15.04 16.31 0.02
C LEU A 433 14.31 17.12 -1.06
N ASP A 434 13.15 17.72 -0.78
CA ASP A 434 12.49 18.62 -1.72
C ASP A 434 13.29 19.92 -1.94
N LYS A 435 14.20 20.26 -1.02
CA LYS A 435 15.02 21.47 -1.07
C LYS A 435 16.51 21.16 -1.25
N GLU A 436 16.97 20.05 -0.68
CA GLU A 436 18.39 19.80 -0.44
C GLU A 436 18.93 18.57 -1.20
N ALA A 437 18.09 17.82 -1.92
CA ALA A 437 18.61 16.77 -2.80
C ALA A 437 19.48 17.36 -3.92
N HIS A 438 20.53 16.66 -4.30
CA HIS A 438 21.45 17.13 -5.34
C HIS A 438 20.80 17.14 -6.72
N ARG A 439 19.92 16.17 -6.98
CA ARG A 439 19.03 16.15 -8.15
C ARG A 439 17.66 15.62 -7.77
N ILE A 440 16.66 16.10 -8.50
CA ILE A 440 15.27 15.67 -8.43
C ILE A 440 14.80 15.40 -9.86
N LEU A 441 14.37 14.18 -10.12
CA LEU A 441 13.65 13.80 -11.33
C LEU A 441 12.18 13.67 -10.97
N GLU A 442 11.31 14.20 -11.83
CA GLU A 442 9.88 14.22 -11.60
C GLU A 442 9.15 13.47 -12.70
N GLY A 443 8.18 12.64 -12.30
CA GLY A 443 7.27 11.98 -13.23
C GLY A 443 6.33 12.97 -13.91
N PHE A 444 5.81 12.57 -15.07
CA PHE A 444 5.01 13.45 -15.92
C PHE A 444 3.65 12.86 -16.30
N GLN A 445 3.36 11.61 -15.92
CA GLN A 445 2.08 10.96 -16.16
C GLN A 445 1.19 11.07 -14.91
N PRO A 446 -0.07 11.53 -15.03
CA PRO A 446 -1.03 11.54 -13.92
C PRO A 446 -1.19 10.16 -13.32
N SER A 447 -1.03 10.06 -12.00
CA SER A 447 -1.03 8.79 -11.26
C SER A 447 -0.09 7.73 -11.85
N GLY A 448 1.02 8.14 -12.46
CA GLY A 448 2.02 7.25 -13.06
C GLY A 448 2.83 6.46 -12.03
N ARG A 449 2.94 6.98 -10.79
CA ARG A 449 3.77 6.42 -9.71
C ARG A 449 5.26 6.28 -10.11
N PHE A 450 5.81 7.32 -10.73
CA PHE A 450 7.23 7.38 -11.10
C PHE A 450 8.14 7.22 -9.87
N GLY A 451 9.18 6.39 -9.97
CA GLY A 451 10.05 6.07 -8.83
C GLY A 451 9.59 4.85 -8.03
N SER A 452 8.68 4.02 -8.58
CA SER A 452 8.24 2.79 -7.92
C SER A 452 9.30 1.68 -7.94
N ALA A 453 10.25 1.74 -8.86
CA ALA A 453 11.39 0.85 -8.96
C ALA A 453 12.58 1.59 -9.55
N LEU A 454 13.79 1.18 -9.18
CA LEU A 454 15.04 1.82 -9.59
C LEU A 454 16.09 0.77 -9.94
N ALA A 455 16.84 1.00 -11.01
CA ALA A 455 18.06 0.26 -11.32
C ALA A 455 19.10 1.21 -11.91
N VAL A 456 20.37 0.99 -11.57
CA VAL A 456 21.51 1.73 -12.13
C VAL A 456 22.38 0.74 -12.90
N LEU A 457 22.70 1.08 -14.14
CA LEU A 457 23.48 0.28 -15.09
C LEU A 457 24.00 1.16 -16.21
N ASP A 458 25.02 0.75 -16.95
CA ASP A 458 25.43 1.41 -18.19
C ASP A 458 24.64 0.80 -19.36
N PHE A 459 23.43 1.31 -19.62
CA PHE A 459 22.49 0.67 -20.55
C PHE A 459 22.93 0.86 -22.00
N ASN A 460 23.54 2.01 -22.31
CA ASN A 460 24.10 2.29 -23.64
C ASN A 460 25.58 1.89 -23.80
N VAL A 461 26.24 1.37 -22.76
CA VAL A 461 27.63 0.88 -22.77
C VAL A 461 28.61 1.97 -23.22
N ASP A 462 28.45 3.19 -22.68
CA ASP A 462 29.33 4.34 -22.97
C ASP A 462 30.38 4.63 -21.88
N GLY A 463 30.38 3.81 -20.83
CA GLY A 463 31.22 3.87 -19.65
C GLY A 463 30.67 4.76 -18.53
N VAL A 464 29.40 5.20 -18.62
CA VAL A 464 28.75 6.05 -17.61
C VAL A 464 27.49 5.36 -17.06
N PRO A 465 27.26 5.37 -15.74
CA PRO A 465 26.03 4.82 -15.17
C PRO A 465 24.78 5.61 -15.57
N ASP A 466 23.78 4.89 -16.06
CA ASP A 466 22.43 5.35 -16.36
C ASP A 466 21.45 4.98 -15.25
N LEU A 467 20.31 5.66 -15.22
CA LEU A 467 19.24 5.40 -14.26
C LEU A 467 17.96 4.95 -14.96
N ALA A 468 17.50 3.74 -14.66
CA ALA A 468 16.19 3.24 -15.03
C ALA A 468 15.17 3.44 -13.90
N VAL A 469 14.02 4.03 -14.23
CA VAL A 469 12.95 4.36 -13.27
C VAL A 469 11.63 3.74 -13.71
N GLY A 470 11.02 2.96 -12.81
CA GLY A 470 9.71 2.34 -13.01
C GLY A 470 8.55 3.27 -12.67
N ALA A 471 7.50 3.21 -13.49
CA ALA A 471 6.23 3.91 -13.31
C ALA A 471 5.06 2.97 -13.66
N PRO A 472 4.72 2.00 -12.79
CA PRO A 472 3.80 0.90 -13.10
C PRO A 472 2.34 1.36 -13.32
N SER A 473 1.96 2.55 -12.87
CA SER A 473 0.58 3.03 -12.95
C SER A 473 0.33 3.99 -14.13
N VAL A 474 1.27 4.11 -15.08
CA VAL A 474 1.02 4.84 -16.33
C VAL A 474 -0.19 4.25 -17.06
N GLY A 475 -1.11 5.13 -17.46
CA GLY A 475 -2.40 4.75 -18.06
C GLY A 475 -3.56 4.57 -17.06
N SER A 476 -3.39 5.03 -15.81
CA SER A 476 -4.43 5.01 -14.77
C SER A 476 -5.70 5.77 -15.19
N GLU A 477 -5.57 6.97 -15.77
CA GLU A 477 -6.71 7.78 -16.24
C GLU A 477 -7.62 7.05 -17.23
N GLN A 478 -7.07 6.11 -17.99
CA GLN A 478 -7.81 5.30 -18.95
C GLN A 478 -8.21 3.93 -18.40
N LEU A 479 -8.02 3.68 -17.10
CA LEU A 479 -8.20 2.39 -16.42
C LEU A 479 -7.34 1.25 -17.01
N THR A 480 -6.24 1.58 -17.67
CA THR A 480 -5.41 0.60 -18.38
C THR A 480 -4.20 0.12 -17.59
N TYR A 481 -3.58 0.96 -16.75
CA TYR A 481 -2.41 0.62 -15.90
C TYR A 481 -1.34 -0.21 -16.65
N LYS A 482 -0.95 0.27 -17.83
CA LYS A 482 0.06 -0.39 -18.68
C LYS A 482 1.45 -0.30 -18.06
N GLY A 483 1.74 0.80 -17.39
CA GLY A 483 3.06 1.09 -16.83
C GLY A 483 4.10 1.46 -17.88
N ALA A 484 5.24 1.96 -17.41
CA ALA A 484 6.39 2.32 -18.24
C ALA A 484 7.69 2.22 -17.42
N VAL A 485 8.81 2.09 -18.14
CA VAL A 485 10.16 2.30 -17.59
C VAL A 485 10.85 3.41 -18.37
N TYR A 486 11.44 4.35 -17.65
CA TYR A 486 12.13 5.50 -18.20
C TYR A 486 13.63 5.37 -17.92
N VAL A 487 14.45 5.44 -18.95
CA VAL A 487 15.92 5.40 -18.80
C VAL A 487 16.49 6.78 -19.06
N TYR A 488 17.29 7.26 -18.11
CA TYR A 488 18.00 8.52 -18.15
C TYR A 488 19.48 8.22 -18.32
N PHE A 489 20.05 8.64 -19.45
CA PHE A 489 21.47 8.46 -19.67
C PHE A 489 22.27 9.40 -18.78
N GLY A 490 23.33 8.85 -18.20
CA GLY A 490 24.31 9.60 -17.45
C GLY A 490 25.12 10.53 -18.35
N SER A 491 25.99 11.33 -17.74
CA SER A 491 27.01 12.08 -18.46
C SER A 491 28.29 12.12 -17.65
N LYS A 492 29.43 12.20 -18.33
CA LYS A 492 30.77 12.27 -17.70
C LYS A 492 30.95 13.50 -16.79
N GLN A 493 30.06 14.48 -16.85
CA GLN A 493 30.04 15.63 -15.96
C GLN A 493 29.18 15.40 -14.69
N GLY A 494 28.72 14.17 -14.45
CA GLY A 494 27.93 13.80 -13.27
C GLY A 494 26.47 14.28 -13.32
N GLY A 495 25.91 14.50 -14.52
CA GLY A 495 24.55 14.97 -14.72
C GLY A 495 23.68 14.01 -15.52
N MET A 496 22.36 14.12 -15.36
CA MET A 496 21.34 13.48 -16.21
C MET A 496 20.40 14.56 -16.76
N SER A 497 19.82 14.30 -17.93
CA SER A 497 18.73 15.12 -18.48
C SER A 497 17.49 15.07 -17.56
N SER A 498 16.67 16.13 -17.57
CA SER A 498 15.38 16.11 -16.87
C SER A 498 14.33 15.25 -17.56
N SER A 499 14.51 14.97 -18.86
CA SER A 499 13.64 14.09 -19.66
C SER A 499 14.37 12.78 -19.97
N PRO A 500 13.68 11.63 -19.97
CA PRO A 500 14.30 10.34 -20.24
C PRO A 500 14.75 10.22 -21.69
N ASN A 501 15.84 9.50 -21.91
CA ASN A 501 16.39 9.18 -23.23
C ASN A 501 15.60 8.05 -23.88
N ILE A 502 15.26 7.00 -23.12
CA ILE A 502 14.44 5.88 -23.59
C ILE A 502 13.18 5.76 -22.75
N THR A 503 12.05 5.53 -23.42
CA THR A 503 10.82 5.03 -22.79
C THR A 503 10.54 3.60 -23.23
N ILE A 504 10.48 2.67 -22.28
CA ILE A 504 10.01 1.30 -22.48
C ILE A 504 8.55 1.25 -22.08
N SER A 505 7.69 0.80 -22.99
CA SER A 505 6.24 0.72 -22.79
C SER A 505 5.76 -0.72 -22.85
N CYS A 506 4.50 -0.93 -22.43
CA CYS A 506 3.79 -2.20 -22.58
C CYS A 506 2.41 -1.93 -23.19
N GLN A 507 1.91 -2.82 -24.05
CA GLN A 507 0.60 -2.63 -24.68
C GLN A 507 -0.55 -3.26 -23.91
N ASP A 508 -0.26 -4.31 -23.14
CA ASP A 508 -1.27 -5.05 -22.38
C ASP A 508 -1.90 -4.21 -21.27
N ILE A 509 -3.22 -4.29 -21.15
CA ILE A 509 -3.95 -3.73 -20.01
C ILE A 509 -3.53 -4.49 -18.74
N TYR A 510 -3.33 -3.73 -17.67
CA TYR A 510 -2.83 -4.17 -16.37
C TYR A 510 -1.40 -4.72 -16.39
N CYS A 511 -0.62 -4.41 -17.43
CA CYS A 511 0.77 -4.83 -17.51
C CYS A 511 1.60 -4.37 -16.30
N ASN A 512 1.35 -3.18 -15.76
CA ASN A 512 2.09 -2.61 -14.64
C ASN A 512 3.62 -2.67 -14.85
N LEU A 513 4.07 -2.36 -16.08
CA LEU A 513 5.48 -2.40 -16.44
C LEU A 513 6.32 -1.48 -15.52
N GLY A 514 7.44 -2.00 -15.01
CA GLY A 514 8.30 -1.26 -14.09
C GLY A 514 7.94 -1.39 -12.62
N TRP A 515 7.25 -2.48 -12.23
CA TRP A 515 7.01 -2.82 -10.82
C TRP A 515 8.31 -3.15 -10.06
N THR A 516 9.20 -3.92 -10.68
CA THR A 516 10.55 -4.19 -10.19
C THR A 516 11.55 -4.04 -11.32
N LEU A 517 12.74 -3.55 -10.98
CA LEU A 517 13.87 -3.40 -11.89
C LEU A 517 15.10 -4.04 -11.26
N LEU A 518 15.93 -4.65 -12.08
CA LEU A 518 17.21 -5.23 -11.70
C LEU A 518 18.22 -4.99 -12.82
N ALA A 519 19.43 -4.61 -12.44
CA ALA A 519 20.59 -4.62 -13.32
C ALA A 519 21.35 -5.95 -13.10
N ALA A 520 21.49 -6.76 -14.14
CA ALA A 520 22.23 -8.02 -14.08
C ALA A 520 22.68 -8.44 -15.48
N ASP A 521 23.91 -8.92 -15.63
CA ASP A 521 24.44 -9.47 -16.89
C ASP A 521 23.74 -10.80 -17.19
N VAL A 522 22.62 -10.77 -17.90
CA VAL A 522 21.83 -11.98 -18.18
C VAL A 522 22.27 -12.67 -19.48
N ASN A 523 23.02 -11.97 -20.33
CA ASN A 523 23.47 -12.49 -21.62
C ASN A 523 24.91 -13.09 -21.56
N GLY A 524 25.67 -12.80 -20.50
CA GLY A 524 27.03 -13.28 -20.23
C GLY A 524 28.15 -12.48 -20.91
N ASP A 525 27.90 -11.23 -21.31
CA ASP A 525 28.86 -10.35 -21.98
C ASP A 525 29.63 -9.43 -21.03
N SER A 526 29.42 -9.59 -19.71
CA SER A 526 30.00 -8.77 -18.63
C SER A 526 29.43 -7.36 -18.50
N GLU A 527 28.43 -6.98 -19.28
CA GLU A 527 27.69 -5.72 -19.11
C GLU A 527 26.32 -6.00 -18.46
N PRO A 528 25.97 -5.32 -17.35
CA PRO A 528 24.67 -5.52 -16.73
C PRO A 528 23.52 -5.11 -17.68
N ASP A 529 22.55 -5.99 -17.86
CA ASP A 529 21.34 -5.78 -18.65
C ASP A 529 20.18 -5.29 -17.76
N LEU A 530 19.17 -4.65 -18.38
CA LEU A 530 17.97 -4.22 -17.67
C LEU A 530 16.93 -5.34 -17.64
N VAL A 531 16.64 -5.85 -16.44
CA VAL A 531 15.58 -6.84 -16.19
C VAL A 531 14.38 -6.16 -15.52
N ILE A 532 13.19 -6.39 -16.07
CA ILE A 532 11.93 -5.76 -15.64
C ILE A 532 10.95 -6.85 -15.20
N GLY A 533 10.47 -6.75 -13.97
CA GLY A 533 9.38 -7.57 -13.45
C GLY A 533 8.06 -6.84 -13.52
N SER A 534 7.00 -7.57 -13.83
CA SER A 534 5.65 -7.02 -14.03
C SER A 534 4.62 -8.05 -13.55
N PRO A 535 4.42 -8.21 -12.22
CA PRO A 535 3.65 -9.30 -11.63
C PRO A 535 2.16 -9.26 -11.95
N PHE A 536 1.61 -8.09 -12.29
CA PHE A 536 0.19 -7.93 -12.61
C PHE A 536 -0.11 -8.12 -14.10
N ALA A 537 0.92 -8.24 -14.94
CA ALA A 537 0.73 -8.43 -16.36
C ALA A 537 -0.12 -9.68 -16.64
N PRO A 538 -0.99 -9.64 -17.67
CA PRO A 538 -1.83 -10.78 -18.03
C PRO A 538 -1.02 -12.06 -18.24
N GLY A 539 0.11 -12.00 -18.96
CA GLY A 539 0.98 -13.15 -19.20
C GLY A 539 0.27 -14.33 -19.90
N GLY A 540 -0.82 -14.07 -20.64
CA GLY A 540 -1.71 -15.10 -21.21
C GLY A 540 -2.81 -15.59 -20.27
N GLY A 541 -3.07 -14.87 -19.17
CA GLY A 541 -4.15 -15.12 -18.19
C GLY A 541 -4.44 -13.86 -17.38
N LYS A 542 -4.69 -14.01 -16.07
CA LYS A 542 -4.95 -12.88 -15.16
C LYS A 542 -3.83 -12.75 -14.14
N GLN A 543 -3.08 -11.64 -14.16
CA GLN A 543 -1.96 -11.39 -13.24
C GLN A 543 -1.00 -12.58 -13.09
N LYS A 544 -0.71 -13.26 -14.21
CA LYS A 544 0.31 -14.32 -14.22
C LYS A 544 1.68 -13.73 -13.96
N GLY A 545 1.90 -12.52 -14.47
CA GLY A 545 3.15 -11.81 -14.40
C GLY A 545 4.09 -12.16 -15.54
N ILE A 546 4.99 -11.23 -15.87
CA ILE A 546 6.06 -11.41 -16.85
C ILE A 546 7.37 -10.88 -16.28
N VAL A 547 8.47 -11.45 -16.75
CA VAL A 547 9.82 -10.91 -16.58
C VAL A 547 10.44 -10.78 -17.97
N ALA A 548 10.96 -9.60 -18.27
CA ALA A 548 11.59 -9.28 -19.56
C ALA A 548 12.97 -8.69 -19.34
N ALA A 549 13.95 -9.04 -20.17
CA ALA A 549 15.30 -8.48 -20.12
C ALA A 549 15.65 -7.81 -21.46
N PHE A 550 16.20 -6.61 -21.37
CA PHE A 550 16.73 -5.83 -22.48
C PHE A 550 18.24 -5.80 -22.37
N TYR A 551 18.93 -6.30 -23.39
CA TYR A 551 20.37 -6.35 -23.36
C TYR A 551 20.96 -4.95 -23.53
N SER A 552 21.95 -4.63 -22.71
CA SER A 552 22.69 -3.38 -22.82
C SER A 552 23.52 -3.36 -24.10
N GLY A 553 23.77 -2.17 -24.65
CA GLY A 553 24.64 -2.05 -25.81
C GLY A 553 24.64 -0.69 -26.49
N PRO A 554 25.69 -0.37 -27.27
CA PRO A 554 25.89 0.93 -27.92
C PRO A 554 24.70 1.40 -28.76
N SER A 555 23.98 0.46 -29.39
CA SER A 555 22.82 0.76 -30.25
C SER A 555 21.63 1.39 -29.51
N LEU A 556 21.61 1.32 -28.17
CA LEU A 556 20.57 1.95 -27.36
C LEU A 556 20.69 3.48 -27.34
N SER A 557 21.87 4.03 -27.64
CA SER A 557 22.07 5.49 -27.78
C SER A 557 21.16 6.13 -28.84
N ASP A 558 20.80 5.39 -29.89
CA ASP A 558 19.95 5.86 -30.99
C ASP A 558 18.45 5.54 -30.78
N LYS A 559 18.08 4.98 -29.63
CA LYS A 559 16.68 4.60 -29.33
C LYS A 559 16.02 5.66 -28.46
N GLU A 560 14.76 5.96 -28.78
CA GLU A 560 13.90 6.80 -27.93
C GLU A 560 12.77 5.99 -27.29
N LYS A 561 12.31 4.93 -27.98
CA LYS A 561 11.17 4.11 -27.57
C LYS A 561 11.44 2.64 -27.78
N LEU A 562 11.14 1.85 -26.75
CA LEU A 562 11.13 0.40 -26.77
C LEU A 562 9.76 -0.10 -26.30
N ASN A 563 9.46 -1.35 -26.63
CA ASN A 563 8.25 -2.02 -26.19
C ASN A 563 8.62 -3.36 -25.57
N VAL A 564 7.91 -3.79 -24.53
CA VAL A 564 8.24 -5.01 -23.77
C VAL A 564 8.27 -6.25 -24.65
N GLU A 565 7.46 -6.30 -25.72
CA GLU A 565 7.42 -7.42 -26.66
C GLU A 565 8.68 -7.51 -27.55
N ALA A 566 9.51 -6.46 -27.55
CA ALA A 566 10.81 -6.42 -28.23
C ALA A 566 11.99 -6.75 -27.31
N ALA A 567 11.74 -7.16 -26.06
CA ALA A 567 12.78 -7.60 -25.14
C ALA A 567 13.58 -8.79 -25.69
N ASN A 568 14.87 -8.85 -25.40
CA ASN A 568 15.78 -9.89 -25.89
C ASN A 568 15.46 -11.26 -25.26
N TRP A 569 14.95 -11.26 -24.02
CA TRP A 569 14.51 -12.44 -23.31
C TRP A 569 13.24 -12.15 -22.52
N THR A 570 12.30 -13.11 -22.46
CA THR A 570 11.04 -12.95 -21.71
C THR A 570 10.53 -14.29 -21.22
N VAL A 571 10.07 -14.32 -19.97
CA VAL A 571 9.37 -15.46 -19.36
C VAL A 571 8.05 -14.99 -18.74
N ARG A 572 7.04 -15.86 -18.77
CA ARG A 572 5.69 -15.58 -18.25
C ARG A 572 5.41 -16.50 -17.07
N GLY A 573 4.65 -16.00 -16.10
CA GLY A 573 4.19 -16.81 -14.98
C GLY A 573 3.27 -17.95 -15.42
N GLU A 574 3.27 -19.04 -14.66
CA GLU A 574 2.56 -20.27 -15.03
C GLU A 574 1.06 -20.19 -14.74
N GLU A 575 0.67 -19.51 -13.65
CA GLU A 575 -0.67 -19.53 -13.08
C GLU A 575 -1.25 -18.13 -12.84
N ASP A 576 -2.58 -18.01 -12.95
CA ASP A 576 -3.29 -16.77 -12.67
C ASP A 576 -3.07 -16.34 -11.21
N PHE A 577 -2.87 -15.03 -11.02
CA PHE A 577 -2.63 -14.37 -9.73
C PHE A 577 -1.42 -14.92 -8.98
N SER A 578 -0.43 -15.48 -9.68
CA SER A 578 0.81 -15.97 -9.06
C SER A 578 1.83 -14.86 -8.80
N TRP A 579 1.65 -13.69 -9.43
CA TRP A 579 2.52 -12.52 -9.30
C TRP A 579 4.00 -12.84 -9.61
N PHE A 580 4.24 -13.60 -10.67
CA PHE A 580 5.60 -13.88 -11.13
C PHE A 580 6.32 -12.58 -11.55
N GLY A 581 7.53 -12.34 -11.01
CA GLY A 581 8.24 -11.07 -11.21
C GLY A 581 8.01 -10.06 -10.10
N TYR A 582 7.35 -10.45 -9.00
CA TYR A 582 7.13 -9.57 -7.85
C TYR A 582 8.45 -9.12 -7.20
N SER A 583 9.43 -10.03 -7.12
CA SER A 583 10.80 -9.75 -6.68
C SER A 583 11.78 -10.33 -7.69
N LEU A 584 12.91 -9.66 -7.86
CA LEU A 584 14.00 -10.05 -8.74
C LEU A 584 15.31 -9.98 -7.97
N HIS A 585 16.21 -10.94 -8.20
CA HIS A 585 17.56 -10.91 -7.66
C HIS A 585 18.53 -11.59 -8.62
N GLY A 586 19.71 -11.00 -8.84
CA GLY A 586 20.75 -11.56 -9.69
C GLY A 586 21.94 -12.04 -8.85
N VAL A 587 22.50 -13.19 -9.18
CA VAL A 587 23.70 -13.71 -8.51
C VAL A 587 24.56 -14.51 -9.47
N THR A 588 25.87 -14.30 -9.45
CA THR A 588 26.81 -15.10 -10.25
C THR A 588 27.11 -16.42 -9.56
N VAL A 589 26.88 -17.54 -10.27
CA VAL A 589 27.21 -18.91 -9.84
C VAL A 589 28.01 -19.56 -10.96
N ASP A 590 29.22 -20.03 -10.66
CA ASP A 590 30.15 -20.62 -11.65
C ASP A 590 30.31 -19.78 -12.92
N ASN A 591 30.62 -18.49 -12.76
CA ASN A 591 30.78 -17.50 -13.84
C ASN A 591 29.55 -17.33 -14.76
N ARG A 592 28.36 -17.69 -14.28
CA ARG A 592 27.09 -17.46 -14.99
C ARG A 592 26.10 -16.75 -14.08
N THR A 593 25.35 -15.82 -14.64
CA THR A 593 24.32 -15.10 -13.89
C THR A 593 23.07 -15.97 -13.73
N LEU A 594 22.77 -16.31 -12.49
CA LEU A 594 21.52 -16.92 -12.06
C LEU A 594 20.53 -15.79 -11.74
N LEU A 595 19.48 -15.68 -12.54
CA LEU A 595 18.36 -14.78 -12.29
C LEU A 595 17.30 -15.48 -11.44
N LEU A 596 17.00 -14.92 -10.28
CA LEU A 596 16.00 -15.40 -9.34
C LEU A 596 14.74 -14.56 -9.44
N VAL A 597 13.59 -15.22 -9.55
CA VAL A 597 12.29 -14.57 -9.71
C VAL A 597 11.31 -15.07 -8.66
N GLY A 598 10.77 -14.14 -7.86
CA GLY A 598 9.73 -14.42 -6.87
C GLY A 598 8.32 -14.40 -7.45
N SER A 599 7.47 -15.27 -6.92
CA SER A 599 6.06 -15.44 -7.26
C SER A 599 5.28 -15.73 -5.96
N PRO A 600 5.10 -14.73 -5.09
CA PRO A 600 4.67 -14.93 -3.70
C PRO A 600 3.24 -15.45 -3.55
N THR A 601 2.35 -15.19 -4.52
CA THR A 601 0.96 -15.66 -4.46
C THR A 601 0.74 -16.96 -5.24
N TRP A 602 1.82 -17.59 -5.71
CA TRP A 602 1.75 -18.92 -6.31
C TRP A 602 1.08 -19.93 -5.37
N LYS A 603 0.24 -20.78 -5.95
CA LYS A 603 -0.57 -21.79 -5.26
C LYS A 603 -0.24 -23.18 -5.79
N ASN A 604 -0.41 -24.21 -4.97
CA ASN A 604 -0.22 -25.59 -5.43
C ASN A 604 -1.54 -26.13 -6.00
N ALA A 605 -1.78 -25.91 -7.30
CA ALA A 605 -2.93 -26.48 -7.98
C ALA A 605 -2.60 -27.88 -8.52
N SER A 606 -3.17 -28.93 -7.92
CA SER A 606 -3.17 -30.23 -8.57
C SER A 606 -4.17 -30.21 -9.73
N ARG A 607 -3.75 -30.56 -10.95
CA ARG A 607 -4.67 -30.67 -12.11
C ARG A 607 -5.89 -31.57 -11.83
N LEU A 608 -5.74 -32.55 -10.92
CA LEU A 608 -6.82 -33.46 -10.51
C LEU A 608 -7.77 -32.83 -9.47
N GLY A 609 -7.29 -31.88 -8.65
CA GLY A 609 -8.08 -31.17 -7.64
C GLY A 609 -9.16 -30.28 -8.23
N HIS A 610 -8.87 -29.64 -9.38
CA HIS A 610 -9.87 -28.89 -10.16
C HIS A 610 -11.01 -29.78 -10.68
N LEU A 611 -10.70 -31.02 -11.10
CA LEU A 611 -11.70 -31.98 -11.60
C LEU A 611 -12.55 -32.60 -10.49
N LEU A 612 -12.03 -32.65 -9.25
CA LEU A 612 -12.66 -33.36 -8.12
C LEU A 612 -13.12 -32.45 -6.97
N HIS A 613 -13.01 -31.12 -7.08
CA HIS A 613 -13.32 -30.15 -6.01
C HIS A 613 -12.66 -30.51 -4.65
N ILE A 614 -11.43 -31.00 -4.67
CA ILE A 614 -10.70 -31.32 -3.44
C ILE A 614 -10.19 -30.00 -2.84
N ARG A 615 -10.72 -29.60 -1.67
CA ARG A 615 -10.42 -28.36 -0.93
C ARG A 615 -8.97 -28.25 -0.37
N ASP A 616 -8.05 -29.11 -0.79
CA ASP A 616 -6.67 -29.13 -0.29
C ASP A 616 -5.73 -28.14 -1.03
N GLU A 617 -6.25 -27.26 -1.89
CA GLU A 617 -5.47 -26.18 -2.51
C GLU A 617 -5.00 -25.18 -1.44
N LYS A 618 -3.74 -25.32 -1.02
CA LYS A 618 -3.06 -24.28 -0.26
C LYS A 618 -2.85 -23.06 -1.18
N LYS A 619 -3.29 -21.89 -0.75
CA LYS A 619 -3.14 -20.60 -1.46
C LYS A 619 -1.90 -19.86 -1.01
N SER A 620 -1.35 -19.03 -1.87
CA SER A 620 -0.25 -18.09 -1.56
C SER A 620 0.90 -18.72 -0.78
N LEU A 621 1.32 -19.94 -1.16
CA LEU A 621 2.51 -20.55 -0.55
C LEU A 621 3.74 -19.76 -0.96
N GLY A 622 3.72 -19.30 -2.21
CA GLY A 622 4.82 -18.61 -2.86
C GLY A 622 5.83 -19.58 -3.47
N ARG A 623 6.55 -19.09 -4.47
CA ARG A 623 7.59 -19.84 -5.18
C ARG A 623 8.68 -18.90 -5.69
N VAL A 624 9.91 -19.42 -5.74
CA VAL A 624 11.05 -18.78 -6.40
C VAL A 624 11.52 -19.66 -7.54
N TYR A 625 11.83 -19.05 -8.67
CA TYR A 625 12.36 -19.71 -9.86
C TYR A 625 13.79 -19.23 -10.11
N GLY A 626 14.71 -20.14 -10.40
CA GLY A 626 16.06 -19.80 -10.86
C GLY A 626 16.20 -20.02 -12.36
N TYR A 627 16.68 -19.02 -13.10
CA TYR A 627 16.91 -19.08 -14.54
C TYR A 627 18.38 -18.80 -14.85
N PHE A 628 18.91 -19.48 -15.86
CA PHE A 628 20.11 -19.07 -16.57
C PHE A 628 19.68 -18.58 -17.95
N PRO A 629 19.41 -17.27 -18.14
CA PRO A 629 19.07 -16.75 -19.45
C PRO A 629 20.19 -17.05 -20.47
N PRO A 630 19.86 -17.18 -21.77
CA PRO A 630 18.54 -16.97 -22.37
C PRO A 630 17.58 -18.17 -22.23
N ASN A 631 17.90 -19.20 -21.43
CA ASN A 631 16.97 -20.32 -21.24
C ASN A 631 15.67 -19.84 -20.59
N GLY A 632 14.53 -20.07 -21.26
CA GLY A 632 13.20 -19.73 -20.75
C GLY A 632 12.64 -20.77 -19.76
N GLN A 633 13.30 -21.92 -19.59
CA GLN A 633 12.93 -22.92 -18.59
C GLN A 633 13.72 -22.68 -17.29
N SER A 634 13.02 -22.74 -16.15
CA SER A 634 13.67 -22.64 -14.85
C SER A 634 14.58 -23.83 -14.60
N TRP A 635 15.77 -23.55 -14.07
CA TRP A 635 16.76 -24.53 -13.64
C TRP A 635 16.33 -25.26 -12.37
N PHE A 636 15.79 -24.51 -11.40
CA PHE A 636 15.18 -25.04 -10.18
C PHE A 636 13.99 -24.19 -9.75
N THR A 637 13.19 -24.75 -8.84
CA THR A 637 12.17 -23.98 -8.10
C THR A 637 12.26 -24.24 -6.60
N ILE A 638 12.00 -23.22 -5.79
CA ILE A 638 11.83 -23.33 -4.33
C ILE A 638 10.38 -22.97 -4.04
N SER A 639 9.58 -23.91 -3.54
CA SER A 639 8.17 -23.67 -3.23
C SER A 639 7.94 -23.55 -1.73
N GLY A 640 7.02 -22.68 -1.33
CA GLY A 640 6.51 -22.63 0.04
C GLY A 640 5.72 -23.90 0.40
N ASP A 641 5.59 -24.16 1.69
CA ASP A 641 4.98 -25.38 2.25
C ASP A 641 3.73 -25.10 3.12
N LYS A 642 3.55 -23.84 3.56
CA LYS A 642 2.40 -23.36 4.31
C LYS A 642 1.54 -22.44 3.45
N ALA A 643 0.22 -22.58 3.63
CA ALA A 643 -0.75 -21.64 3.04
C ALA A 643 -0.49 -20.23 3.58
N MET A 644 -0.70 -19.23 2.74
CA MET A 644 -0.43 -17.81 3.05
C MET A 644 1.00 -17.52 3.49
N GLY A 645 1.99 -18.36 3.14
CA GLY A 645 3.39 -18.10 3.49
C GLY A 645 4.03 -16.97 2.68
N LYS A 646 3.57 -16.75 1.44
CA LYS A 646 4.12 -15.79 0.47
C LYS A 646 5.64 -15.89 0.29
N LEU A 647 6.15 -17.12 0.19
CA LEU A 647 7.57 -17.37 -0.06
C LEU A 647 8.03 -16.73 -1.38
N GLY A 648 9.13 -15.99 -1.35
CA GLY A 648 9.68 -15.27 -2.49
C GLY A 648 9.24 -13.80 -2.58
N THR A 649 8.59 -13.25 -1.56
CA THR A 649 8.31 -11.79 -1.50
C THR A 649 9.60 -10.96 -1.53
N SER A 650 10.67 -11.44 -0.91
CA SER A 650 11.99 -10.80 -0.87
C SER A 650 13.08 -11.84 -1.10
N LEU A 651 14.17 -11.40 -1.73
CA LEU A 651 15.30 -12.21 -2.13
C LEU A 651 16.59 -11.43 -1.87
N SER A 652 17.63 -12.13 -1.43
CA SER A 652 18.99 -11.58 -1.37
C SER A 652 20.00 -12.72 -1.31
N SER A 653 21.22 -12.50 -1.78
CA SER A 653 22.29 -13.50 -1.77
C SER A 653 23.62 -12.90 -1.33
N GLY A 654 24.50 -13.73 -0.79
CA GLY A 654 25.83 -13.31 -0.35
C GLY A 654 26.65 -14.51 0.12
N HIS A 655 27.73 -14.23 0.83
CA HIS A 655 28.65 -15.20 1.39
C HIS A 655 28.63 -15.18 2.91
N VAL A 656 28.44 -16.34 3.52
CA VAL A 656 28.46 -16.48 4.98
C VAL A 656 29.34 -17.65 5.40
N LEU A 657 29.84 -17.62 6.63
CA LEU A 657 30.62 -18.72 7.18
C LEU A 657 29.69 -19.70 7.89
N MET A 658 29.55 -20.89 7.33
CA MET A 658 28.70 -21.93 7.90
C MET A 658 29.54 -23.08 8.45
N ASN A 659 29.51 -23.26 9.78
CA ASN A 659 30.34 -24.27 10.49
C ASN A 659 31.82 -24.23 10.06
N GLY A 660 32.38 -23.02 9.88
CA GLY A 660 33.77 -22.82 9.45
C GLY A 660 34.03 -22.96 7.95
N THR A 661 33.00 -23.19 7.13
CA THR A 661 33.13 -23.26 5.67
C THR A 661 32.42 -22.07 5.03
N LEU A 662 33.11 -21.34 4.16
CA LEU A 662 32.49 -20.26 3.37
C LEU A 662 31.42 -20.86 2.43
N LYS A 663 30.23 -20.27 2.44
CA LYS A 663 29.10 -20.70 1.61
C LYS A 663 28.46 -19.50 0.92
N GLN A 664 28.23 -19.62 -0.38
CA GLN A 664 27.33 -18.74 -1.11
C GLN A 664 25.89 -19.16 -0.81
N VAL A 665 25.08 -18.20 -0.36
CA VAL A 665 23.72 -18.45 0.12
C VAL A 665 22.69 -17.59 -0.58
N LEU A 666 21.45 -18.11 -0.63
CA LEU A 666 20.25 -17.39 -1.01
C LEU A 666 19.31 -17.30 0.18
N LEU A 667 18.92 -16.10 0.57
CA LEU A 667 17.83 -15.85 1.49
C LEU A 667 16.52 -15.65 0.72
N VAL A 668 15.48 -16.32 1.19
CA VAL A 668 14.13 -16.21 0.65
C VAL A 668 13.16 -15.87 1.77
N GLY A 669 12.50 -14.72 1.65
CA GLY A 669 11.52 -14.26 2.62
C GLY A 669 10.15 -14.89 2.41
N ALA A 670 9.46 -15.19 3.50
CA ALA A 670 8.09 -15.66 3.58
C ALA A 670 7.37 -14.86 4.69
N PRO A 671 7.08 -13.56 4.46
CA PRO A 671 6.70 -12.62 5.52
C PRO A 671 5.37 -12.92 6.19
N THR A 672 4.50 -13.72 5.56
CA THR A 672 3.18 -14.09 6.11
C THR A 672 3.14 -15.52 6.61
N TYR A 673 4.31 -16.17 6.72
CA TYR A 673 4.44 -17.50 7.31
C TYR A 673 3.98 -17.51 8.78
N ASP A 674 3.06 -18.43 9.09
CA ASP A 674 2.64 -18.73 10.46
C ASP A 674 3.71 -19.59 11.15
N ASP A 675 4.21 -19.11 12.29
CA ASP A 675 5.12 -19.88 13.14
C ASP A 675 4.51 -20.21 14.51
N VAL A 676 5.23 -20.92 15.36
CA VAL A 676 4.81 -21.29 16.72
C VAL A 676 5.78 -20.68 17.72
N SER A 677 5.25 -19.82 18.58
CA SER A 677 5.98 -19.37 19.76
C SER A 677 5.82 -20.38 20.89
N LYS A 678 6.92 -20.67 21.60
CA LYS A 678 6.90 -21.42 22.86
C LYS A 678 7.20 -20.44 23.98
N VAL A 679 6.26 -20.24 24.88
CA VAL A 679 6.44 -19.49 26.14
C VAL A 679 6.42 -20.49 27.27
N ALA A 680 7.60 -20.91 27.73
CA ALA A 680 7.75 -22.05 28.63
C ALA A 680 7.02 -23.31 28.10
N PHE A 681 5.89 -23.69 28.69
CA PHE A 681 5.09 -24.86 28.29
C PHE A 681 3.93 -24.53 27.34
N LEU A 682 3.64 -23.25 27.11
CA LEU A 682 2.53 -22.81 26.26
C LEU A 682 3.00 -22.60 24.83
N THR A 683 2.30 -23.20 23.88
CA THR A 683 2.50 -22.96 22.44
C THR A 683 1.43 -22.01 21.93
N VAL A 684 1.84 -20.93 21.27
CA VAL A 684 0.94 -19.95 20.65
C VAL A 684 1.33 -19.77 19.19
N THR A 685 0.35 -19.78 18.28
CA THR A 685 0.60 -19.51 16.87
C THR A 685 0.94 -18.03 16.66
N LEU A 686 2.10 -17.78 16.07
CA LEU A 686 2.49 -16.48 15.55
C LEU A 686 1.94 -16.31 14.14
N HIS A 687 0.65 -15.99 14.06
CA HIS A 687 0.01 -15.75 12.77
C HIS A 687 0.74 -14.66 12.00
N GLN A 688 1.14 -14.99 10.78
CA GLN A 688 1.84 -14.10 9.83
C GLN A 688 3.00 -13.35 10.47
N GLY A 689 3.71 -14.00 11.41
CA GLY A 689 4.89 -13.44 12.05
C GLY A 689 6.05 -13.28 11.07
N GLY A 690 6.10 -14.17 10.08
CA GLY A 690 7.09 -14.14 9.00
C GLY A 690 8.32 -14.97 9.31
N ALA A 691 8.93 -15.48 8.25
CA ALA A 691 10.14 -16.29 8.31
C ALA A 691 11.03 -16.05 7.10
N THR A 692 12.31 -16.37 7.24
CA THR A 692 13.31 -16.36 6.16
C THR A 692 13.97 -17.72 6.09
N ARG A 693 14.18 -18.23 4.86
CA ARG A 693 14.87 -19.48 4.60
C ARG A 693 16.19 -19.21 3.90
N MET A 694 17.27 -19.80 4.41
CA MET A 694 18.61 -19.71 3.82
C MET A 694 18.94 -21.01 3.10
N TYR A 695 19.29 -20.91 1.82
CA TYR A 695 19.66 -22.04 0.98
C TYR A 695 21.12 -21.94 0.54
N ALA A 696 21.79 -23.06 0.36
CA ALA A 696 23.08 -23.12 -0.34
C ALA A 696 22.83 -22.96 -1.84
N LEU A 697 23.56 -22.04 -2.47
CA LEU A 697 23.63 -21.94 -3.92
C LEU A 697 24.80 -22.78 -4.42
N THR A 698 24.51 -23.72 -5.32
CA THR A 698 25.47 -24.55 -6.03
C THR A 698 24.98 -24.74 -7.46
N SER A 699 25.89 -24.85 -8.42
CA SER A 699 25.56 -25.00 -9.84
C SER A 699 24.78 -26.28 -10.18
N ASP A 700 25.15 -27.40 -9.58
CA ASP A 700 24.74 -28.74 -10.05
C ASP A 700 23.57 -29.38 -9.27
N ALA A 701 22.85 -28.63 -8.45
CA ALA A 701 21.79 -29.20 -7.61
C ALA A 701 20.66 -28.23 -7.26
N GLN A 702 19.52 -28.81 -6.88
CA GLN A 702 18.46 -28.10 -6.16
C GLN A 702 19.05 -27.43 -4.91
N PRO A 703 18.80 -26.12 -4.67
CA PRO A 703 19.30 -25.43 -3.49
C PRO A 703 18.91 -26.15 -2.19
N LEU A 704 19.91 -26.48 -1.39
CA LEU A 704 19.72 -27.19 -0.12
C LEU A 704 19.34 -26.19 0.98
N LEU A 705 18.25 -26.44 1.71
CA LEU A 705 17.90 -25.64 2.88
C LEU A 705 18.94 -25.82 3.99
N LEU A 706 19.56 -24.72 4.38
CA LEU A 706 20.60 -24.66 5.41
C LEU A 706 20.02 -24.29 6.76
N SER A 707 19.31 -23.16 6.81
CA SER A 707 18.81 -22.58 8.06
C SER A 707 17.50 -21.83 7.89
N THR A 708 16.81 -21.61 9.00
CA THR A 708 15.58 -20.83 9.08
C THR A 708 15.67 -19.75 10.16
N PHE A 709 15.05 -18.61 9.89
CA PHE A 709 14.90 -17.50 10.81
C PHE A 709 13.42 -17.16 10.92
N SER A 710 12.95 -16.83 12.12
CA SER A 710 11.53 -16.61 12.40
C SER A 710 11.31 -15.37 13.25
N GLY A 711 10.24 -14.63 12.94
CA GLY A 711 9.81 -13.46 13.71
C GLY A 711 9.19 -13.86 15.05
N ASP A 712 9.30 -12.98 16.05
CA ASP A 712 8.83 -13.20 17.44
C ASP A 712 7.45 -12.62 17.76
N ARG A 713 6.78 -12.03 16.78
CA ARG A 713 5.50 -11.35 16.97
C ARG A 713 4.50 -11.77 15.91
N ARG A 714 3.22 -11.70 16.25
CA ARG A 714 2.15 -11.86 15.26
C ARG A 714 2.19 -10.68 14.30
N PHE A 715 1.90 -10.93 13.03
CA PHE A 715 1.76 -9.94 11.98
C PHE A 715 3.00 -9.10 11.68
N SER A 716 4.17 -9.41 12.23
CA SER A 716 5.37 -8.56 12.12
C SER A 716 5.96 -8.48 10.72
N ARG A 717 5.60 -9.42 9.83
CA ARG A 717 6.16 -9.54 8.47
C ARG A 717 7.68 -9.70 8.47
N PHE A 718 8.21 -10.48 9.42
CA PHE A 718 9.64 -10.75 9.51
C PHE A 718 10.14 -11.42 8.23
N GLY A 719 11.26 -10.93 7.69
CA GLY A 719 11.78 -11.35 6.40
C GLY A 719 11.08 -10.68 5.22
N GLY A 720 10.23 -9.67 5.44
CA GLY A 720 9.59 -8.91 4.37
C GLY A 720 10.59 -8.11 3.52
N VAL A 721 11.72 -7.73 4.10
CA VAL A 721 12.87 -7.14 3.39
C VAL A 721 14.13 -7.87 3.83
N LEU A 722 15.00 -8.19 2.87
CA LEU A 722 16.23 -8.93 3.05
C LEU A 722 17.36 -8.20 2.32
N HIS A 723 18.53 -8.14 2.94
CA HIS A 723 19.74 -7.62 2.32
C HIS A 723 20.94 -8.32 2.92
N LEU A 724 21.84 -8.81 2.08
CA LEU A 724 23.18 -9.23 2.50
C LEU A 724 24.17 -8.18 2.02
N SER A 725 25.02 -7.77 2.93
CA SER A 725 26.14 -6.91 2.61
C SER A 725 27.20 -7.06 3.68
N ASP A 726 28.45 -7.17 3.25
CA ASP A 726 29.63 -7.04 4.11
C ASP A 726 29.68 -5.59 4.62
N LEU A 727 29.37 -5.41 5.91
CA LEU A 727 29.34 -4.11 6.58
C LEU A 727 30.67 -3.80 7.28
N ASP A 728 31.44 -4.82 7.69
CA ASP A 728 32.69 -4.68 8.44
C ASP A 728 33.97 -5.01 7.64
N ASP A 729 33.83 -5.22 6.32
CA ASP A 729 34.87 -5.50 5.33
C ASP A 729 35.72 -6.74 5.65
N ASP A 730 35.11 -7.75 6.27
CA ASP A 730 35.77 -9.02 6.62
C ASP A 730 35.71 -10.09 5.51
N GLY A 731 35.00 -9.81 4.41
CA GLY A 731 34.75 -10.72 3.29
C GLY A 731 33.53 -11.63 3.45
N LEU A 732 32.73 -11.45 4.50
CA LEU A 732 31.49 -12.15 4.80
C LEU A 732 30.37 -11.12 4.89
N ASP A 733 29.20 -11.47 4.36
CA ASP A 733 28.07 -10.58 4.41
C ASP A 733 27.32 -10.70 5.74
N GLU A 734 27.00 -9.56 6.35
CA GLU A 734 25.96 -9.49 7.38
C GLU A 734 24.60 -9.82 6.76
N ILE A 735 23.80 -10.56 7.52
CA ILE A 735 22.42 -10.86 7.13
C ILE A 735 21.51 -9.81 7.77
N ILE A 736 20.94 -8.94 6.94
CA ILE A 736 20.01 -7.89 7.38
C ILE A 736 18.58 -8.33 7.04
N MET A 737 17.71 -8.35 8.05
CA MET A 737 16.30 -8.71 7.89
C MET A 737 15.41 -7.65 8.55
N ALA A 738 14.34 -7.24 7.85
CA ALA A 738 13.34 -6.34 8.43
C ALA A 738 12.05 -7.08 8.82
N ALA A 739 11.37 -6.51 9.81
CA ALA A 739 10.02 -6.82 10.23
C ALA A 739 9.21 -5.52 10.32
N PRO A 740 8.78 -4.96 9.17
CA PRO A 740 8.25 -3.60 9.09
C PRO A 740 6.94 -3.38 9.85
N LEU A 741 6.16 -4.43 10.09
CA LEU A 741 4.89 -4.35 10.82
C LEU A 741 5.03 -4.87 12.27
N ARG A 742 6.25 -4.96 12.79
CA ARG A 742 6.46 -5.44 14.16
C ARG A 742 5.95 -4.41 15.17
N ILE A 743 5.10 -4.89 16.07
CA ILE A 743 4.51 -4.12 17.18
C ILE A 743 5.19 -4.54 18.49
N ALA A 744 5.60 -3.58 19.33
CA ALA A 744 6.21 -3.88 20.64
C ALA A 744 5.22 -4.56 21.60
N ASP A 745 3.94 -4.20 21.52
CA ASP A 745 2.85 -4.79 22.29
C ASP A 745 2.63 -6.27 21.93
N VAL A 746 2.95 -7.15 22.88
CA VAL A 746 2.71 -8.60 22.78
C VAL A 746 1.24 -8.97 22.65
N THR A 747 0.33 -8.08 23.04
CA THR A 747 -1.13 -8.30 22.92
C THR A 747 -1.65 -8.05 21.51
N SER A 748 -0.76 -7.79 20.54
CA SER A 748 -1.07 -7.71 19.11
C SER A 748 -2.05 -6.58 18.75
N GLY A 749 -1.80 -5.36 19.25
CA GLY A 749 -2.51 -4.15 18.83
C GLY A 749 -3.66 -3.70 19.75
N LEU A 750 -3.79 -4.26 20.96
CA LEU A 750 -4.71 -3.68 21.96
C LEU A 750 -4.18 -2.35 22.51
N ILE A 751 -2.85 -2.19 22.58
CA ILE A 751 -2.16 -1.00 23.10
C ILE A 751 -0.83 -0.80 22.34
N GLY A 752 -0.85 -0.38 21.07
CA GLY A 752 0.40 -0.05 20.36
C GLY A 752 0.26 0.05 18.84
N GLY A 753 1.22 0.74 18.22
CA GLY A 753 1.32 0.93 16.76
C GLY A 753 2.51 0.18 16.15
N GLU A 754 2.61 0.19 14.82
CA GLU A 754 3.67 -0.47 14.05
C GLU A 754 5.02 0.25 14.23
N ASP A 755 5.90 -0.25 15.09
CA ASP A 755 7.22 0.37 15.23
C ASP A 755 8.17 0.00 14.08
N GLY A 756 8.11 -1.26 13.64
CA GLY A 756 9.09 -1.85 12.74
C GLY A 756 10.42 -2.19 13.44
N ARG A 757 11.13 -3.21 12.94
CA ARG A 757 12.49 -3.58 13.42
C ARG A 757 13.36 -4.03 12.26
N VAL A 758 14.66 -3.74 12.35
CA VAL A 758 15.68 -4.31 11.47
C VAL A 758 16.71 -5.05 12.31
N TYR A 759 17.03 -6.26 11.91
CA TYR A 759 17.95 -7.18 12.58
C TYR A 759 19.18 -7.38 11.72
N VAL A 760 20.36 -7.23 12.31
CA VAL A 760 21.64 -7.50 11.64
C VAL A 760 22.27 -8.70 12.33
N TYR A 761 22.45 -9.79 11.59
CA TYR A 761 23.13 -11.01 12.08
C TYR A 761 24.51 -11.12 11.44
N ASN A 762 25.50 -11.49 12.26
CA ASN A 762 26.87 -11.63 11.80
C ASN A 762 27.05 -12.85 10.87
N GLY A 763 27.68 -12.65 9.70
CA GLY A 763 27.94 -13.71 8.72
C GLY A 763 28.85 -14.83 9.22
N LYS A 764 29.68 -14.58 10.25
CA LYS A 764 30.58 -15.58 10.88
C LYS A 764 29.86 -16.58 11.78
N GLU A 765 28.70 -16.21 12.33
CA GLU A 765 27.99 -16.98 13.36
C GLU A 765 26.85 -17.84 12.80
N THR A 766 26.80 -18.04 11.48
CA THR A 766 25.72 -18.82 10.85
C THR A 766 25.87 -20.32 11.11
N THR A 767 24.77 -20.96 11.52
CA THR A 767 24.73 -22.39 11.87
C THR A 767 23.55 -23.09 11.21
N LEU A 768 23.63 -24.42 11.07
CA LEU A 768 22.57 -25.23 10.46
C LEU A 768 21.33 -25.28 11.36
N GLY A 769 20.16 -25.25 10.73
CA GLY A 769 18.86 -25.39 11.41
C GLY A 769 18.23 -24.06 11.81
N ASP A 770 17.53 -24.04 12.95
CA ASP A 770 16.78 -22.86 13.40
C ASP A 770 17.69 -21.84 14.11
N MET A 771 18.02 -20.76 13.40
CA MET A 771 18.88 -19.69 13.87
C MET A 771 18.25 -18.89 15.01
N THR A 772 16.91 -18.79 15.03
CA THR A 772 16.15 -17.99 15.99
C THR A 772 15.47 -18.80 17.08
N GLY A 773 15.51 -20.13 17.04
CA GLY A 773 14.79 -20.99 17.97
C GLY A 773 15.51 -21.31 19.28
N LYS A 774 16.85 -21.24 19.32
CA LYS A 774 17.64 -21.56 20.53
C LYS A 774 17.87 -20.33 21.41
N CYS A 775 16.90 -20.01 22.25
CA CYS A 775 16.92 -18.80 23.08
C CYS A 775 17.45 -19.04 24.49
N LYS A 776 18.09 -18.03 25.09
CA LYS A 776 18.39 -17.99 26.53
C LYS A 776 17.11 -17.78 27.34
N SER A 777 16.18 -17.01 26.78
CA SER A 777 14.86 -16.79 27.40
C SER A 777 13.93 -17.98 27.22
N TRP A 778 12.84 -18.02 27.99
CA TRP A 778 11.77 -19.03 27.83
C TRP A 778 10.83 -18.76 26.66
N ILE A 779 11.14 -17.77 25.81
CA ILE A 779 10.34 -17.39 24.64
C ILE A 779 11.15 -17.72 23.39
N THR A 780 10.58 -18.54 22.51
CA THR A 780 11.11 -18.80 21.16
C THR A 780 10.04 -18.42 20.13
N PRO A 781 10.39 -17.99 18.90
CA PRO A 781 11.74 -17.59 18.46
C PRO A 781 12.20 -16.27 19.11
N CYS A 782 13.51 -16.00 19.04
CA CYS A 782 14.17 -14.83 19.65
C CYS A 782 15.13 -14.14 18.65
N PRO A 783 14.62 -13.56 17.55
CA PRO A 783 15.43 -12.85 16.55
C PRO A 783 16.24 -11.72 17.18
N GLU A 784 15.66 -10.94 18.11
CA GLU A 784 16.38 -9.88 18.83
C GLU A 784 17.56 -10.44 19.62
N GLU A 785 17.42 -11.58 20.31
CA GLU A 785 18.50 -12.18 21.11
C GLU A 785 19.69 -12.58 20.24
N LYS A 786 19.40 -13.05 19.03
CA LYS A 786 20.37 -13.61 18.07
C LYS A 786 21.04 -12.57 17.18
N ALA A 787 20.43 -11.41 17.01
CA ALA A 787 20.99 -10.34 16.21
C ALA A 787 22.19 -9.69 16.92
N GLN A 788 23.22 -9.36 16.13
CA GLN A 788 24.37 -8.54 16.55
C GLN A 788 23.92 -7.10 16.81
N TYR A 789 23.08 -6.55 15.92
CA TYR A 789 22.44 -5.24 16.10
C TYR A 789 20.93 -5.35 15.88
N VAL A 790 20.19 -4.54 16.65
CA VAL A 790 18.73 -4.37 16.48
C VAL A 790 18.47 -2.88 16.29
N LEU A 791 18.08 -2.50 15.07
CA LEU A 791 17.81 -1.12 14.72
C LEU A 791 16.33 -0.83 14.95
N ILE A 792 16.07 0.29 15.62
CA ILE A 792 14.75 0.69 16.10
C ILE A 792 14.44 2.07 15.50
N SER A 793 13.23 2.23 14.98
CA SER A 793 12.78 3.53 14.47
C SER A 793 12.82 4.60 15.55
N PRO A 794 13.25 5.84 15.23
CA PRO A 794 13.05 6.98 16.11
C PRO A 794 11.56 7.42 16.20
N GLU A 795 10.71 6.92 15.30
CA GLU A 795 9.29 7.27 15.20
C GLU A 795 8.39 6.02 15.32
N ALA A 796 7.38 6.07 16.20
CA ALA A 796 6.38 5.01 16.32
C ALA A 796 5.39 5.03 15.12
N SER A 797 4.76 3.89 14.83
CA SER A 797 3.78 3.76 13.73
C SER A 797 4.34 4.12 12.34
N SER A 798 5.66 4.00 12.14
CA SER A 798 6.36 4.53 10.97
C SER A 798 6.65 3.46 9.90
N ARG A 799 6.31 2.19 10.15
CA ARG A 799 6.60 1.04 9.27
C ARG A 799 8.10 0.94 8.93
N PHE A 800 8.95 1.14 9.93
CA PHE A 800 10.41 1.14 9.79
C PHE A 800 10.96 -0.20 9.29
N GLY A 801 11.84 -0.16 8.29
CA GLY A 801 12.31 -1.34 7.58
C GLY A 801 11.40 -1.75 6.42
N SER A 802 10.61 -0.81 5.88
CA SER A 802 9.78 -1.04 4.68
C SER A 802 10.61 -1.30 3.42
N SER A 803 11.82 -0.75 3.38
CA SER A 803 12.89 -1.03 2.43
C SER A 803 14.22 -0.67 3.10
N LEU A 804 15.33 -1.23 2.61
CA LEU A 804 16.66 -0.90 3.09
C LEU A 804 17.71 -1.21 2.05
N ILE A 805 18.82 -0.47 2.09
CA ILE A 805 20.01 -0.71 1.27
C ILE A 805 21.27 -0.37 2.07
N THR A 806 22.42 -0.65 1.49
CA THR A 806 23.73 -0.18 1.97
C THR A 806 24.34 0.80 0.97
N VAL A 807 25.00 1.83 1.49
CA VAL A 807 25.78 2.80 0.71
C VAL A 807 27.22 2.71 1.18
N ARG A 808 28.13 2.41 0.24
CA ARG A 808 29.56 2.24 0.53
C ARG A 808 30.31 3.56 0.31
N SER A 809 31.20 3.87 1.23
CA SER A 809 32.21 4.93 1.07
C SER A 809 33.59 4.40 1.44
N LYS A 810 34.64 5.18 1.18
CA LYS A 810 36.02 4.80 1.56
C LYS A 810 36.20 4.62 3.07
N ALA A 811 35.41 5.33 3.89
CA ALA A 811 35.57 5.35 5.34
C ALA A 811 34.58 4.44 6.07
N LYS A 812 33.35 4.29 5.55
CA LYS A 812 32.24 3.64 6.26
C LYS A 812 31.24 2.99 5.31
N ASN A 813 30.71 1.82 5.70
CA ASN A 813 29.52 1.23 5.10
C ASN A 813 28.28 1.69 5.89
N GLN A 814 27.39 2.42 5.23
CA GLN A 814 26.17 2.94 5.85
C GLN A 814 24.96 2.09 5.48
N VAL A 815 24.06 1.87 6.44
CA VAL A 815 22.76 1.22 6.21
C VAL A 815 21.68 2.29 6.16
N VAL A 816 20.94 2.37 5.05
CA VAL A 816 19.84 3.30 4.86
C VAL A 816 18.53 2.54 4.98
N ILE A 817 17.65 2.96 5.89
CA ILE A 817 16.41 2.26 6.20
C ILE A 817 15.24 3.20 6.00
N ALA A 818 14.25 2.79 5.22
CA ALA A 818 13.02 3.54 5.04
C ALA A 818 12.02 3.27 6.18
N ALA A 819 11.38 4.34 6.62
CA ALA A 819 10.19 4.35 7.43
C ALA A 819 9.01 4.80 6.55
N GLY A 820 8.44 3.86 5.79
CA GLY A 820 7.50 4.16 4.70
C GLY A 820 6.18 4.82 5.13
N ARG A 821 5.85 4.83 6.42
CA ARG A 821 4.68 5.51 7.00
C ARG A 821 5.05 6.67 7.95
N SER A 822 6.33 7.04 7.98
CA SER A 822 6.79 8.20 8.74
C SER A 822 6.02 9.46 8.37
N SER A 823 5.70 10.25 9.40
CA SER A 823 5.15 11.59 9.28
C SER A 823 6.12 12.66 9.81
N LEU A 824 7.43 12.37 9.82
CA LEU A 824 8.47 13.28 10.30
C LEU A 824 8.47 14.63 9.57
N GLY A 825 8.30 14.61 8.25
CA GLY A 825 8.20 15.80 7.41
C GLY A 825 6.76 16.23 7.14
N ALA A 826 5.95 15.33 6.57
CA ALA A 826 4.52 15.54 6.32
C ALA A 826 3.74 14.22 6.50
N ARG A 827 2.41 14.29 6.64
CA ARG A 827 1.55 13.12 6.92
C ARG A 827 1.84 11.98 5.93
N LEU A 828 2.33 10.85 6.44
CA LEU A 828 2.64 9.65 5.65
C LEU A 828 3.57 9.93 4.45
N SER A 829 4.44 10.93 4.54
CA SER A 829 5.41 11.25 3.49
C SER A 829 6.47 10.18 3.32
N GLY A 830 6.74 9.40 4.36
CA GLY A 830 7.91 8.55 4.47
C GLY A 830 9.16 9.33 4.88
N ALA A 831 10.13 8.61 5.44
CA ALA A 831 11.44 9.12 5.82
C ALA A 831 12.51 8.03 5.63
N LEU A 832 13.76 8.44 5.47
CA LEU A 832 14.93 7.57 5.49
C LEU A 832 15.76 7.84 6.72
N HIS A 833 16.35 6.80 7.30
CA HIS A 833 17.27 6.90 8.43
C HIS A 833 18.59 6.23 8.07
N VAL A 834 19.68 6.97 8.19
CA VAL A 834 21.03 6.51 7.88
C VAL A 834 21.72 6.03 9.17
N TYR A 835 22.26 4.82 9.16
CA TYR A 835 23.00 4.24 10.27
C TYR A 835 24.43 3.90 9.83
N SER A 836 25.39 4.08 10.74
CA SER A 836 26.74 3.53 10.62
C SER A 836 26.89 2.47 11.71
N LEU A 837 27.23 1.24 11.33
CA LEU A 837 27.45 0.13 12.26
C LEU A 837 28.94 -0.23 12.24
N GLY A 838 29.55 -0.43 13.42
CA GLY A 838 30.99 -0.66 13.57
C GLY A 838 31.61 0.19 14.68
N SER A 839 32.81 -0.18 15.15
CA SER A 839 33.57 0.63 16.11
C SER A 839 34.24 1.81 15.41
N ASP A 840 33.94 3.04 15.85
CA ASP A 840 34.73 4.23 15.53
C ASP A 840 36.20 4.09 15.98
#